data_AF-A0A924ZC88-F1
#
_entry.id   AF-A0A924ZC88-F1
#
_cell.length_a   1.000
_cell.length_b   1.000
_cell.length_c   1.000
_cell.angle_alpha   90.00
_cell.angle_beta   90.00
_cell.angle_gamma   90.00
#
_symmetry.space_group_name_H-M   'P 1'
#
loop_
_entity.id
_entity.type
_entity.pdbx_description
1 polymer ?
#
loop_
_entity_poly.entity_id
_entity_poly.type
_entity_poly.pdbx_seq_one_letter_code
_entity_poly.pdbx_strand_id
1 'polypeptide(L)'
;MKGDLSRETFNRARRYSAVRLQQGRVITDADWNEQADLTRYRAERLARDTVGPCGAPLGAAGYALVAETNALAVLAVNANVAWVTAEDGALLTTANAGADWALVDLHTTARLNALQQVGGVGWLAGDGGVLRKTSDQGLSWTAQDAGTLQALRGVAVFDADRAWAVGDGGVAVSTLDGGANWRLAQTGAPRLQAVYFVDVFNGLAVGQAGSIVASRDGGLTWSAARSGTTSHLRALAVFGSTHAWAAGHDGSIVRSEDFGATWLPCNTPSSATLHAIAFRNADEGWAAGAGGVLLHSTDGGANWARQASGSMATLRGLSLFGSDPAWAVGDSSTVLRVGGGALAVALPAVNVSIEPGRCYVNGMMCELEARASYAQQPDGGAAQRLAPGAYLMYLDVWQRHLSALQAPAIREVALGGPDTATRAQTVAQVKALALPAASPFDWNCDSSLPAWDALVNAPRPLLAARAEPQLAAANLCEIAATAGYRRLENQLYRVEVHEGGAHPSFKWSRENGSVAYAVLGVSVGVARQQTTVRVAARGRDDTLDVAAHDRLELIDDDTELAQRAGVLFEYANEGDDERELVLAGLPGSTVGQDPSCHPVLRRWDHRPALVGTQALPIIEGNWLELEDGVQVRFDPGGTYRPGDYWQIPARTISADVEWPRDDNGDPMLREPAGVADAYCRLGIVEVDGEGRVTVASDCRAVFPPLTAFEQLLYVSGDGQDAAPGALLPQPLALRVARGSVPVEGARVRFQVESGGGRVGGSPWQFETRTDADGQASCDWSLGPAAAAPARFQRVRASLLDADHQALPGQLIVFCATASLALQYVSGDGQQAAPGGTLPHALEVRVANGVDGIAGVGVRAVVEQGGGSIAGSATPTTDAQGLATVTWRLGMGGAQRVRVELLDDAGQVLQRLSFNATAVVASDGGGCDITIGRGGQFAELDSGLLAKLMKQGGSAVCICFLPGTHVIGDLVADGGGGRLSLHGCGHASVLRPKGGLNFANFAALELRDLVVQIEGEGGVVLQKNEEVRLASVQIERPGEKVKAPALRIAAADRVSMTGCVVNAVMPSKAVVFQDIVGDCRVVQNRFVGVVSFYGDAAGVPTEDVVRKLVALNKELRFDAAVGQLTFSDNTVALLAIGSAATDRLLKNSATGLFASAVLHGNTFVEQNNVFAANLIGFVANSFIAVPKDGSTRYGVVISNTATATGNLAVRFRDDAVLHFVTPDPNLFARAANRVFIQPFKSVADT
;
A
#
# COMPACT_ATOMS: atom_id res chain seq x y z
N MET A 1 -1.39 -23.20 -26.67
CA MET A 1 -0.02 -23.10 -27.22
C MET A 1 0.01 -23.41 -28.71
N LYS A 2 0.73 -22.65 -29.53
CA LYS A 2 0.72 -22.78 -31.00
C LYS A 2 2.11 -23.00 -31.61
N GLY A 3 3.02 -23.51 -30.79
CA GLY A 3 4.40 -23.76 -31.13
C GLY A 3 4.82 -25.14 -30.67
N ASP A 4 5.82 -25.69 -31.35
CA ASP A 4 6.47 -26.94 -31.01
C ASP A 4 7.48 -26.70 -29.87
N LEU A 5 6.97 -26.66 -28.63
CA LEU A 5 7.80 -26.56 -27.43
C LEU A 5 8.03 -27.96 -26.85
N SER A 6 9.28 -28.32 -26.56
CA SER A 6 9.63 -29.70 -26.14
C SER A 6 9.04 -30.11 -24.78
N ARG A 7 8.92 -29.15 -23.84
CA ARG A 7 8.19 -29.23 -22.56
C ARG A 7 8.31 -27.94 -21.73
N GLU A 8 7.38 -27.74 -20.81
CA GLU A 8 7.45 -26.72 -19.76
C GLU A 8 7.88 -27.33 -18.42
N THR A 9 8.98 -26.87 -17.84
CA THR A 9 9.56 -27.44 -16.60
C THR A 9 9.33 -26.57 -15.36
N PHE A 10 8.82 -25.34 -15.54
CA PHE A 10 8.60 -24.41 -14.45
C PHE A 10 7.64 -24.99 -13.39
N ASN A 11 8.07 -24.98 -12.13
CA ASN A 11 7.25 -25.44 -11.01
C ASN A 11 7.38 -24.49 -9.81
N ARG A 12 6.28 -23.76 -9.54
CA ARG A 12 6.19 -22.80 -8.41
C ARG A 12 6.56 -23.40 -7.05
N ALA A 13 6.28 -24.68 -6.81
CA ALA A 13 6.51 -25.33 -5.52
C ALA A 13 8.01 -25.55 -5.22
N ARG A 14 8.84 -25.63 -6.26
CA ARG A 14 10.30 -25.85 -6.11
C ARG A 14 11.07 -24.60 -5.72
N ARG A 15 10.47 -23.41 -5.88
CA ARG A 15 11.05 -22.11 -5.48
C ARG A 15 12.41 -21.81 -6.14
N TYR A 16 12.62 -22.25 -7.37
CA TYR A 16 13.81 -21.87 -8.14
C TYR A 16 13.82 -20.37 -8.43
N SER A 17 15.01 -19.83 -8.66
CA SER A 17 15.23 -18.39 -8.83
C SER A 17 15.78 -18.00 -10.19
N ALA A 18 16.51 -18.89 -10.84
CA ALA A 18 17.07 -18.72 -12.17
C ALA A 18 17.54 -20.08 -12.69
N VAL A 19 17.61 -20.22 -14.01
CA VAL A 19 18.30 -21.29 -14.72
C VAL A 19 19.78 -20.91 -14.86
N ARG A 20 20.69 -21.88 -14.65
CA ARG A 20 22.14 -21.66 -14.71
C ARG A 20 22.77 -22.57 -15.75
N LEU A 21 23.39 -21.95 -16.76
CA LEU A 21 24.15 -22.68 -17.77
C LEU A 21 25.37 -23.36 -17.17
N GLN A 22 25.48 -24.67 -17.40
CA GLN A 22 26.67 -25.43 -17.06
C GLN A 22 27.69 -25.38 -18.20
N GLN A 23 28.96 -25.19 -17.85
CA GLN A 23 30.03 -25.12 -18.84
C GLN A 23 30.07 -26.40 -19.69
N GLY A 24 30.05 -26.23 -21.01
CA GLY A 24 30.17 -27.34 -21.97
C GLY A 24 28.90 -28.17 -22.18
N ARG A 25 27.74 -27.75 -21.66
CA ARG A 25 26.44 -28.40 -21.91
C ARG A 25 25.65 -27.68 -23.01
N VAL A 26 24.85 -28.44 -23.75
CA VAL A 26 23.92 -27.92 -24.76
C VAL A 26 22.75 -27.22 -24.05
N ILE A 27 22.36 -26.05 -24.56
CA ILE A 27 21.19 -25.31 -24.09
C ILE A 27 19.95 -25.89 -24.75
N THR A 28 18.93 -26.21 -23.97
CA THR A 28 17.63 -26.66 -24.48
C THR A 28 16.62 -25.52 -24.49
N ASP A 29 15.56 -25.64 -25.29
CA ASP A 29 14.42 -24.74 -25.27
C ASP A 29 13.73 -24.72 -23.89
N ALA A 30 13.65 -25.86 -23.20
CA ALA A 30 13.12 -25.97 -21.84
C ALA A 30 13.88 -25.07 -20.84
N ASP A 31 15.21 -24.95 -20.96
CA ASP A 31 16.02 -24.06 -20.11
C ASP A 31 15.67 -22.59 -20.31
N TRP A 32 15.43 -22.19 -21.57
CA TRP A 32 15.05 -20.82 -21.91
C TRP A 32 13.63 -20.50 -21.47
N ASN A 33 12.69 -21.42 -21.72
CA ASN A 33 11.29 -21.30 -21.31
C ASN A 33 11.16 -21.19 -19.78
N GLU A 34 11.85 -22.05 -19.02
CA GLU A 34 11.80 -22.00 -17.55
C GLU A 34 12.38 -20.69 -16.99
N GLN A 35 13.46 -20.16 -17.59
CA GLN A 35 14.00 -18.87 -17.19
C GLN A 35 13.02 -17.72 -17.46
N ALA A 36 12.31 -17.75 -18.59
CA ALA A 36 11.28 -16.76 -18.93
C ALA A 36 10.12 -16.82 -17.93
N ASP A 37 9.62 -18.02 -17.62
CA ASP A 37 8.54 -18.24 -16.66
C ASP A 37 8.90 -17.80 -15.24
N LEU A 38 10.11 -18.11 -14.79
CA LEU A 38 10.63 -17.66 -13.49
C LEU A 38 10.65 -16.14 -13.38
N THR A 39 11.04 -15.46 -14.46
CA THR A 39 11.12 -13.99 -14.51
C THR A 39 9.73 -13.38 -14.52
N ARG A 40 8.82 -13.90 -15.36
CA ARG A 40 7.41 -13.51 -15.43
C ARG A 40 6.72 -13.66 -14.07
N TYR A 41 6.79 -14.86 -13.48
CA TYR A 41 6.17 -15.15 -12.18
C TYR A 41 6.63 -14.19 -11.09
N ARG A 42 7.93 -13.85 -11.05
CA ARG A 42 8.47 -12.90 -10.07
C ARG A 42 7.96 -11.48 -10.29
N ALA A 43 7.92 -11.02 -11.55
CA ALA A 43 7.43 -9.70 -11.89
C ALA A 43 5.94 -9.54 -11.55
N GLU A 44 5.12 -10.53 -11.93
CA GLU A 44 3.68 -10.54 -11.63
C GLU A 44 3.41 -10.61 -10.13
N ARG A 45 4.15 -11.46 -9.38
CA ARG A 45 4.00 -11.53 -7.92
C ARG A 45 4.39 -10.24 -7.24
N LEU A 46 5.51 -9.63 -7.63
CA LEU A 46 5.92 -8.33 -7.09
C LEU A 46 4.88 -7.25 -7.38
N ALA A 47 4.36 -7.18 -8.61
CA ALA A 47 3.32 -6.24 -8.99
C ALA A 47 2.03 -6.46 -8.20
N ARG A 48 1.58 -7.72 -8.05
CA ARG A 48 0.39 -8.08 -7.26
C ARG A 48 0.55 -7.74 -5.78
N ASP A 49 1.71 -8.03 -5.18
CA ASP A 49 1.96 -7.75 -3.76
C ASP A 49 2.06 -6.23 -3.50
N THR A 50 2.42 -5.44 -4.51
CA THR A 50 2.55 -3.97 -4.43
C THR A 50 1.23 -3.24 -4.73
N VAL A 51 0.52 -3.65 -5.78
CA VAL A 51 -0.69 -2.98 -6.30
C VAL A 51 -1.97 -3.59 -5.73
N GLY A 52 -1.94 -4.88 -5.36
CA GLY A 52 -3.11 -5.67 -5.01
C GLY A 52 -3.61 -6.54 -6.18
N PRO A 53 -4.80 -7.14 -6.06
CA PRO A 53 -5.39 -7.98 -7.11
C PRO A 53 -5.72 -7.18 -8.38
N CYS A 54 -5.99 -5.89 -8.27
CA CYS A 54 -6.15 -5.00 -9.41
C CYS A 54 -5.84 -3.54 -9.04
N GLY A 55 -5.37 -2.75 -10.01
CA GLY A 55 -5.21 -1.30 -9.83
C GLY A 55 -4.62 -0.58 -11.05
N ALA A 56 -4.92 0.72 -11.17
CA ALA A 56 -4.48 1.57 -12.27
C ALA A 56 -3.57 2.72 -11.76
N PRO A 57 -2.42 2.99 -12.39
CA PRO A 57 -1.51 4.05 -11.92
C PRO A 57 -2.08 5.44 -12.23
N LEU A 58 -2.17 6.33 -11.24
CA LEU A 58 -2.82 7.65 -11.32
C LEU A 58 -2.41 8.50 -12.55
N GLY A 59 -1.13 8.52 -12.90
CA GLY A 59 -0.63 9.32 -14.04
C GLY A 59 -0.84 8.69 -15.42
N ALA A 60 -1.36 7.46 -15.48
CA ALA A 60 -1.61 6.72 -16.72
C ALA A 60 -2.75 5.70 -16.50
N ALA A 61 -3.82 6.09 -15.80
CA ALA A 61 -4.86 5.18 -15.35
C ALA A 61 -5.78 4.81 -16.52
N GLY A 62 -5.50 3.66 -17.14
CA GLY A 62 -6.24 3.18 -18.31
C GLY A 62 -7.55 2.49 -17.96
N TYR A 63 -8.30 2.14 -19.00
CA TYR A 63 -9.57 1.41 -18.94
C TYR A 63 -10.67 2.17 -18.16
N ALA A 64 -10.59 3.50 -18.12
CA ALA A 64 -11.69 4.31 -17.60
C ALA A 64 -12.89 4.20 -18.53
N LEU A 65 -14.09 4.12 -17.97
CA LEU A 65 -15.32 4.03 -18.76
C LEU A 65 -15.91 5.43 -18.90
N VAL A 66 -16.27 5.79 -20.13
CA VAL A 66 -16.90 7.07 -20.45
C VAL A 66 -18.17 6.81 -21.25
N ALA A 67 -19.29 7.35 -20.79
CA ALA A 67 -20.52 7.36 -21.56
C ALA A 67 -20.49 8.53 -22.55
N GLU A 68 -20.44 8.24 -23.84
CA GLU A 68 -20.42 9.26 -24.90
C GLU A 68 -20.98 8.70 -26.21
N THR A 69 -20.98 9.53 -27.25
CA THR A 69 -21.23 9.11 -28.63
C THR A 69 -20.20 9.72 -29.55
N ASN A 70 -19.40 8.88 -30.20
CA ASN A 70 -18.44 9.30 -31.20
C ASN A 70 -19.08 9.21 -32.59
N ALA A 71 -19.65 10.32 -33.05
CA ALA A 71 -20.35 10.39 -34.31
C ALA A 71 -19.37 10.39 -35.49
N LEU A 72 -19.64 9.55 -36.51
CA LEU A 72 -18.78 9.32 -37.66
C LEU A 72 -19.27 10.07 -38.90
N ALA A 73 -20.57 10.10 -39.15
CA ALA A 73 -21.17 10.81 -40.28
C ALA A 73 -22.56 11.37 -39.92
N VAL A 74 -23.02 12.37 -40.66
CA VAL A 74 -24.34 12.99 -40.51
C VAL A 74 -24.98 13.21 -41.87
N LEU A 75 -26.30 13.07 -41.94
CA LEU A 75 -27.12 13.43 -43.09
C LEU A 75 -28.29 14.29 -42.63
N ALA A 76 -28.40 15.49 -43.19
CA ALA A 76 -29.59 16.32 -43.09
C ALA A 76 -30.59 15.87 -44.16
N VAL A 77 -31.68 15.23 -43.73
CA VAL A 77 -32.76 14.79 -44.62
C VAL A 77 -33.68 15.97 -44.96
N ASN A 78 -33.94 16.83 -43.98
CA ASN A 78 -34.59 18.12 -44.14
C ASN A 78 -34.26 19.04 -42.94
N ALA A 79 -34.93 20.20 -42.82
CA ALA A 79 -34.74 21.16 -41.74
C ALA A 79 -34.82 20.55 -40.32
N ASN A 80 -35.71 19.57 -40.15
CA ASN A 80 -36.06 18.96 -38.86
C ASN A 80 -35.52 17.54 -38.71
N VAL A 81 -35.29 16.82 -39.81
CA VAL A 81 -34.86 15.42 -39.80
C VAL A 81 -33.39 15.31 -40.14
N ALA A 82 -32.62 14.68 -39.24
CA ALA A 82 -31.23 14.34 -39.49
C ALA A 82 -30.91 12.95 -38.92
N TRP A 83 -29.99 12.25 -39.58
CA TRP A 83 -29.47 10.95 -39.16
C TRP A 83 -27.98 11.07 -38.88
N VAL A 84 -27.52 10.43 -37.81
CA VAL A 84 -26.13 10.44 -37.37
C VAL A 84 -25.69 9.01 -37.12
N THR A 85 -24.64 8.57 -37.80
CA THR A 85 -23.98 7.30 -37.47
C THR A 85 -22.89 7.53 -36.44
N ALA A 86 -22.64 6.53 -35.61
CA ALA A 86 -21.59 6.55 -34.61
C ALA A 86 -20.87 5.19 -34.52
N GLU A 87 -19.93 5.09 -33.58
CA GLU A 87 -19.29 3.84 -33.19
C GLU A 87 -20.30 2.81 -32.65
N ASP A 88 -19.86 1.55 -32.55
CA ASP A 88 -20.67 0.38 -32.15
C ASP A 88 -21.95 0.18 -32.96
N GLY A 89 -21.98 0.60 -34.24
CA GLY A 89 -23.14 0.42 -35.11
C GLY A 89 -24.36 1.27 -34.75
N ALA A 90 -24.18 2.31 -33.94
CA ALA A 90 -25.28 3.19 -33.53
C ALA A 90 -25.73 4.12 -34.67
N LEU A 91 -27.05 4.24 -34.84
CA LEU A 91 -27.71 5.21 -35.69
C LEU A 91 -28.67 6.05 -34.83
N LEU A 92 -28.42 7.34 -34.74
CA LEU A 92 -29.27 8.30 -34.06
C LEU A 92 -30.08 9.09 -35.09
N THR A 93 -31.37 9.28 -34.84
CA THR A 93 -32.25 10.06 -35.70
C THR A 93 -32.95 11.15 -34.90
N THR A 94 -33.11 12.33 -35.50
CA THR A 94 -33.92 13.41 -34.94
C THR A 94 -35.06 13.74 -35.90
N ALA A 95 -36.18 14.20 -35.36
CA ALA A 95 -37.32 14.71 -36.14
C ALA A 95 -37.69 16.16 -35.78
N ASN A 96 -36.92 16.78 -34.90
CA ASN A 96 -37.19 18.11 -34.33
C ASN A 96 -35.92 18.98 -34.29
N ALA A 97 -35.16 18.94 -35.38
CA ALA A 97 -33.97 19.76 -35.59
C ALA A 97 -32.88 19.55 -34.52
N GLY A 98 -32.82 18.36 -33.93
CA GLY A 98 -31.81 17.95 -32.96
C GLY A 98 -32.16 18.25 -31.50
N ALA A 99 -33.39 18.68 -31.21
CA ALA A 99 -33.84 18.85 -29.83
C ALA A 99 -33.91 17.51 -29.09
N ASP A 100 -34.34 16.45 -29.77
CA ASP A 100 -34.34 15.07 -29.28
C ASP A 100 -33.76 14.11 -30.32
N TRP A 101 -33.21 12.99 -29.84
CA TRP A 101 -32.59 11.95 -30.64
C TRP A 101 -33.08 10.56 -30.22
N ALA A 102 -33.46 9.76 -31.22
CA ALA A 102 -33.87 8.37 -31.05
C ALA A 102 -32.82 7.44 -31.65
N LEU A 103 -32.46 6.41 -30.90
CA LEU A 103 -31.55 5.36 -31.32
C LEU A 103 -32.28 4.29 -32.12
N VAL A 104 -31.74 3.94 -33.28
CA VAL A 104 -32.23 2.87 -34.16
C VAL A 104 -31.27 1.70 -34.05
N ASP A 105 -31.78 0.52 -33.69
CA ASP A 105 -30.99 -0.71 -33.67
C ASP A 105 -30.81 -1.25 -35.10
N LEU A 106 -29.56 -1.38 -35.51
CA LEU A 106 -29.17 -1.91 -36.82
C LEU A 106 -28.69 -3.37 -36.74
N HIS A 107 -28.71 -3.98 -35.56
CA HIS A 107 -28.21 -5.33 -35.30
C HIS A 107 -26.79 -5.54 -35.83
N THR A 108 -25.92 -4.57 -35.57
CA THR A 108 -24.48 -4.62 -35.87
C THR A 108 -23.74 -3.74 -34.88
N THR A 109 -22.49 -4.09 -34.60
CA THR A 109 -21.55 -3.25 -33.84
C THR A 109 -20.44 -2.67 -34.69
N ALA A 110 -20.45 -2.91 -36.01
CA ALA A 110 -19.46 -2.38 -36.92
C ALA A 110 -19.52 -0.85 -36.98
N ARG A 111 -18.38 -0.19 -37.16
CA ARG A 111 -18.34 1.27 -37.35
C ARG A 111 -19.04 1.62 -38.66
N LEU A 112 -20.02 2.51 -38.59
CA LEU A 112 -20.80 2.96 -39.75
C LEU A 112 -20.20 4.25 -40.31
N ASN A 113 -19.32 4.08 -41.30
CA ASN A 113 -18.44 5.10 -41.84
C ASN A 113 -19.17 6.14 -42.71
N ALA A 114 -20.21 5.73 -43.43
CA ALA A 114 -20.91 6.61 -44.35
C ALA A 114 -22.41 6.32 -44.41
N LEU A 115 -23.17 7.39 -44.70
CA LEU A 115 -24.61 7.31 -44.90
C LEU A 115 -25.06 8.28 -46.00
N GLN A 116 -26.02 7.86 -46.82
CA GLN A 116 -26.65 8.73 -47.83
C GLN A 116 -28.07 8.29 -48.12
N GLN A 117 -28.90 9.22 -48.58
CA GLN A 117 -30.29 8.98 -48.97
C GLN A 117 -30.63 9.73 -50.26
N VAL A 118 -31.49 9.12 -51.08
CA VAL A 118 -32.22 9.78 -52.16
C VAL A 118 -33.68 9.35 -52.11
N GLY A 119 -34.60 10.31 -51.99
CA GLY A 119 -36.03 10.02 -51.84
C GLY A 119 -36.31 9.20 -50.58
N GLY A 120 -37.03 8.08 -50.72
CA GLY A 120 -37.31 7.16 -49.60
C GLY A 120 -36.21 6.14 -49.32
N VAL A 121 -35.17 6.07 -50.17
CA VAL A 121 -34.13 5.02 -50.11
C VAL A 121 -32.85 5.57 -49.50
N GLY A 122 -32.32 4.86 -48.52
CA GLY A 122 -31.09 5.21 -47.82
C GLY A 122 -30.15 4.01 -47.66
N TRP A 123 -28.86 4.30 -47.61
CA TRP A 123 -27.81 3.30 -47.48
C TRP A 123 -26.80 3.70 -46.41
N LEU A 124 -26.34 2.69 -45.67
CA LEU A 124 -25.26 2.77 -44.70
C LEU A 124 -24.15 1.83 -45.11
N ALA A 125 -22.90 2.27 -44.98
CA ALA A 125 -21.71 1.46 -45.22
C ALA A 125 -20.77 1.52 -44.00
N GLY A 126 -20.14 0.40 -43.67
CA GLY A 126 -19.31 0.28 -42.49
C GLY A 126 -18.15 -0.70 -42.62
N ASP A 127 -17.46 -0.89 -41.49
CA ASP A 127 -16.36 -1.85 -41.36
C ASP A 127 -16.85 -3.30 -41.57
N GLY A 128 -15.95 -4.21 -41.95
CA GLY A 128 -16.29 -5.62 -42.19
C GLY A 128 -17.23 -5.85 -43.37
N GLY A 129 -17.28 -4.94 -44.35
CA GLY A 129 -18.18 -5.03 -45.50
C GLY A 129 -19.65 -4.74 -45.21
N VAL A 130 -19.99 -4.25 -44.00
CA VAL A 130 -21.37 -4.04 -43.59
C VAL A 130 -22.07 -3.02 -44.49
N LEU A 131 -23.18 -3.44 -45.10
CA LEU A 131 -24.14 -2.59 -45.79
C LEU A 131 -25.54 -2.75 -45.21
N ARG A 132 -26.23 -1.62 -44.99
CA ARG A 132 -27.66 -1.60 -44.61
C ARG A 132 -28.45 -0.73 -45.57
N LYS A 133 -29.65 -1.18 -45.95
CA LYS A 133 -30.59 -0.44 -46.81
C LYS A 133 -31.88 -0.13 -46.07
N THR A 134 -32.40 1.08 -46.24
CA THR A 134 -33.78 1.45 -45.89
C THR A 134 -34.54 1.83 -47.16
N SER A 135 -35.85 1.57 -47.16
CA SER A 135 -36.80 2.00 -48.21
C SER A 135 -37.96 2.83 -47.64
N ASP A 136 -37.92 3.12 -46.34
CA ASP A 136 -39.01 3.73 -45.57
C ASP A 136 -38.53 4.93 -44.74
N GLN A 137 -37.55 5.68 -45.27
CA GLN A 137 -36.98 6.84 -44.60
C GLN A 137 -36.38 6.51 -43.22
N GLY A 138 -35.66 5.39 -43.13
CA GLY A 138 -34.87 5.03 -41.97
C GLY A 138 -35.67 4.43 -40.81
N LEU A 139 -36.96 4.13 -41.00
CA LEU A 139 -37.79 3.44 -40.00
C LEU A 139 -37.37 1.97 -39.84
N SER A 140 -36.95 1.32 -40.93
CA SER A 140 -36.39 -0.03 -40.91
C SER A 140 -35.19 -0.18 -41.84
N TRP A 141 -34.29 -1.10 -41.48
CA TRP A 141 -33.02 -1.34 -42.17
C TRP A 141 -32.78 -2.83 -42.40
N THR A 142 -32.43 -3.21 -43.62
CA THR A 142 -32.10 -4.59 -44.01
C THR A 142 -30.61 -4.73 -44.31
N ALA A 143 -30.01 -5.86 -43.90
CA ALA A 143 -28.64 -6.20 -44.26
C ALA A 143 -28.52 -6.50 -45.76
N GLN A 144 -27.38 -6.14 -46.34
CA GLN A 144 -27.06 -6.37 -47.74
C GLN A 144 -25.67 -7.00 -47.83
N ASP A 145 -25.56 -8.08 -48.60
CA ASP A 145 -24.30 -8.78 -48.83
C ASP A 145 -23.77 -8.41 -50.22
N ALA A 146 -22.69 -7.63 -50.27
CA ALA A 146 -22.03 -7.23 -51.50
C ALA A 146 -20.84 -8.13 -51.87
N GLY A 147 -20.64 -9.24 -51.17
CA GLY A 147 -19.57 -10.21 -51.43
C GLY A 147 -18.18 -9.71 -51.06
N THR A 148 -18.08 -8.82 -50.07
CA THR A 148 -16.80 -8.31 -49.56
C THR A 148 -16.84 -8.15 -48.04
N LEU A 149 -15.70 -8.40 -47.40
CA LEU A 149 -15.48 -8.15 -45.97
C LEU A 149 -14.58 -6.92 -45.73
N GLN A 150 -14.14 -6.26 -46.80
CA GLN A 150 -13.33 -5.03 -46.69
C GLN A 150 -14.15 -3.91 -46.06
N ALA A 151 -13.52 -3.09 -45.21
CA ALA A 151 -14.19 -1.94 -44.62
C ALA A 151 -14.63 -0.95 -45.72
N LEU A 152 -15.93 -0.70 -45.78
CA LEU A 152 -16.52 0.26 -46.71
C LEU A 152 -16.54 1.63 -46.05
N ARG A 153 -15.90 2.61 -46.70
CA ARG A 153 -15.66 3.95 -46.14
C ARG A 153 -16.60 5.00 -46.70
N GLY A 154 -17.08 4.82 -47.92
CA GLY A 154 -17.99 5.74 -48.60
C GLY A 154 -19.13 5.01 -49.30
N VAL A 155 -20.30 5.65 -49.38
CA VAL A 155 -21.49 5.16 -50.10
C VAL A 155 -22.06 6.27 -50.97
N ALA A 156 -22.47 5.91 -52.19
CA ALA A 156 -23.15 6.77 -53.15
C ALA A 156 -24.51 6.17 -53.52
N VAL A 157 -25.59 6.94 -53.43
CA VAL A 157 -26.96 6.54 -53.78
C VAL A 157 -27.46 7.46 -54.88
N PHE A 158 -27.93 6.91 -55.98
CA PHE A 158 -28.50 7.69 -57.09
C PHE A 158 -30.02 7.62 -57.11
N ASP A 159 -30.59 6.43 -56.94
CA ASP A 159 -32.03 6.20 -56.84
C ASP A 159 -32.34 4.90 -56.05
N ALA A 160 -33.57 4.40 -56.18
CA ALA A 160 -34.02 3.21 -55.46
C ALA A 160 -33.32 1.91 -55.86
N ASP A 161 -32.79 1.86 -57.09
CA ASP A 161 -32.20 0.67 -57.70
C ASP A 161 -30.67 0.76 -57.77
N ARG A 162 -30.10 1.97 -57.75
CA ARG A 162 -28.68 2.20 -58.06
C ARG A 162 -27.91 2.80 -56.89
N ALA A 163 -26.90 2.06 -56.42
CA ALA A 163 -26.00 2.48 -55.36
C ALA A 163 -24.58 1.91 -55.55
N TRP A 164 -23.59 2.59 -54.99
CA TRP A 164 -22.18 2.21 -54.99
C TRP A 164 -21.59 2.36 -53.59
N ALA A 165 -20.61 1.53 -53.24
CA ALA A 165 -19.79 1.73 -52.05
C ALA A 165 -18.32 1.47 -52.38
N VAL A 166 -17.42 2.17 -51.69
CA VAL A 166 -15.97 2.04 -51.87
C VAL A 166 -15.28 1.92 -50.52
N GLY A 167 -14.09 1.31 -50.49
CA GLY A 167 -13.43 1.06 -49.21
C GLY A 167 -11.94 0.73 -49.28
N ASP A 168 -11.53 0.00 -48.25
CA ASP A 168 -10.16 -0.48 -48.06
C ASP A 168 -9.76 -1.46 -49.18
N GLY A 169 -8.45 -1.51 -49.49
CA GLY A 169 -7.93 -2.32 -50.59
C GLY A 169 -8.35 -1.84 -51.99
N GLY A 170 -9.00 -0.66 -52.11
CA GLY A 170 -9.46 -0.13 -53.39
C GLY A 170 -10.71 -0.79 -53.93
N VAL A 171 -11.43 -1.54 -53.08
CA VAL A 171 -12.68 -2.20 -53.47
C VAL A 171 -13.74 -1.17 -53.83
N ALA A 172 -14.49 -1.46 -54.89
CA ALA A 172 -15.73 -0.79 -55.23
C ALA A 172 -16.81 -1.86 -55.47
N VAL A 173 -17.98 -1.66 -54.86
CA VAL A 173 -19.16 -2.50 -55.08
C VAL A 173 -20.29 -1.65 -55.63
N SER A 174 -21.11 -2.21 -56.52
CA SER A 174 -22.23 -1.52 -57.14
C SER A 174 -23.43 -2.44 -57.31
N THR A 175 -24.63 -1.87 -57.21
CA THR A 175 -25.89 -2.53 -57.52
C THR A 175 -26.70 -1.68 -58.50
N LEU A 176 -27.45 -2.35 -59.38
CA LEU A 176 -28.34 -1.73 -60.36
C LEU A 176 -29.79 -2.19 -60.23
N ASP A 177 -30.09 -3.02 -59.22
CA ASP A 177 -31.39 -3.64 -58.97
C ASP A 177 -31.79 -3.56 -57.48
N GLY A 178 -31.30 -2.52 -56.81
CA GLY A 178 -31.69 -2.19 -55.45
C GLY A 178 -31.07 -3.12 -54.38
N GLY A 179 -29.95 -3.75 -54.70
CA GLY A 179 -29.21 -4.63 -53.79
C GLY A 179 -29.52 -6.12 -53.93
N ALA A 180 -30.33 -6.51 -54.92
CA ALA A 180 -30.58 -7.93 -55.21
C ALA A 180 -29.33 -8.61 -55.79
N ASN A 181 -28.54 -7.88 -56.59
CA ASN A 181 -27.24 -8.31 -57.08
C ASN A 181 -26.19 -7.22 -56.89
N TRP A 182 -24.97 -7.66 -56.59
CA TRP A 182 -23.81 -6.79 -56.43
C TRP A 182 -22.70 -7.16 -57.42
N ARG A 183 -22.01 -6.13 -57.91
CA ARG A 183 -20.83 -6.26 -58.75
C ARG A 183 -19.65 -5.66 -58.02
N LEU A 184 -18.59 -6.46 -57.87
CA LEU A 184 -17.34 -6.05 -57.25
C LEU A 184 -16.32 -5.68 -58.33
N ALA A 185 -15.64 -4.55 -58.15
CA ALA A 185 -14.60 -4.03 -59.01
C ALA A 185 -13.40 -3.58 -58.17
N GLN A 186 -12.22 -3.60 -58.79
CA GLN A 186 -10.99 -3.06 -58.20
C GLN A 186 -10.64 -1.75 -58.89
N THR A 187 -10.43 -0.70 -58.10
CA THR A 187 -10.17 0.64 -58.63
C THR A 187 -8.69 0.89 -58.95
N GLY A 188 -7.80 0.04 -58.43
CA GLY A 188 -6.34 0.24 -58.49
C GLY A 188 -5.80 1.25 -57.48
N ALA A 189 -6.67 1.94 -56.73
CA ALA A 189 -6.27 2.76 -55.59
C ALA A 189 -6.05 1.90 -54.34
N PRO A 190 -5.14 2.26 -53.41
CA PRO A 190 -4.87 1.43 -52.22
C PRO A 190 -6.02 1.42 -51.21
N ARG A 191 -6.73 2.54 -51.06
CA ARG A 191 -7.87 2.73 -50.15
C ARG A 191 -8.66 3.94 -50.57
N LEU A 192 -9.97 3.82 -50.66
CA LEU A 192 -10.91 4.90 -50.96
C LEU A 192 -11.71 5.28 -49.70
N GLN A 193 -12.01 6.57 -49.56
CA GLN A 193 -12.65 7.16 -48.37
C GLN A 193 -14.05 7.72 -48.68
N ALA A 194 -14.26 8.27 -49.88
CA ALA A 194 -15.55 8.81 -50.29
C ALA A 194 -15.79 8.55 -51.78
N VAL A 195 -17.06 8.43 -52.17
CA VAL A 195 -17.51 8.21 -53.55
C VAL A 195 -18.75 9.04 -53.81
N TYR A 196 -18.90 9.51 -55.06
CA TYR A 196 -20.10 10.20 -55.53
C TYR A 196 -20.34 9.88 -57.00
N PHE A 197 -21.60 9.72 -57.38
CA PHE A 197 -22.03 9.55 -58.78
C PHE A 197 -22.99 10.68 -59.14
N VAL A 198 -22.67 11.43 -60.20
CA VAL A 198 -23.49 12.56 -60.68
C VAL A 198 -24.61 12.09 -61.61
N ASP A 199 -24.35 10.97 -62.29
CA ASP A 199 -25.31 10.20 -63.05
C ASP A 199 -24.95 8.72 -62.97
N VAL A 200 -25.67 7.89 -63.71
CA VAL A 200 -25.57 6.43 -63.67
C VAL A 200 -24.27 5.88 -64.25
N PHE A 201 -23.48 6.71 -64.96
CA PHE A 201 -22.23 6.34 -65.60
C PHE A 201 -21.02 7.02 -64.94
N ASN A 202 -21.17 8.27 -64.53
CA ASN A 202 -20.09 9.16 -64.14
C ASN A 202 -19.94 9.24 -62.63
N GLY A 203 -18.84 8.69 -62.12
CA GLY A 203 -18.53 8.67 -60.69
C GLY A 203 -17.10 9.11 -60.37
N LEU A 204 -16.90 9.63 -59.17
CA LEU A 204 -15.61 10.00 -58.59
C LEU A 204 -15.45 9.34 -57.23
N ALA A 205 -14.26 8.82 -56.93
CA ALA A 205 -13.89 8.39 -55.60
C ALA A 205 -12.50 8.91 -55.22
N VAL A 206 -12.30 9.20 -53.94
CA VAL A 206 -11.06 9.80 -53.42
C VAL A 206 -10.52 9.01 -52.25
N GLY A 207 -9.21 9.07 -51.98
CA GLY A 207 -8.63 8.28 -50.90
C GLY A 207 -7.15 8.50 -50.59
N GLN A 208 -6.51 7.41 -50.17
CA GLN A 208 -5.15 7.39 -49.66
C GLN A 208 -4.12 7.89 -50.69
N ALA A 209 -3.06 8.55 -50.21
CA ALA A 209 -1.96 9.07 -51.02
C ALA A 209 -2.40 10.02 -52.15
N GLY A 210 -3.43 10.85 -51.88
CA GLY A 210 -3.98 11.78 -52.86
C GLY A 210 -4.73 11.12 -54.02
N SER A 211 -5.10 9.85 -53.89
CA SER A 211 -5.77 9.11 -54.96
C SER A 211 -7.12 9.74 -55.29
N ILE A 212 -7.35 10.00 -56.58
CA ILE A 212 -8.65 10.31 -57.16
C ILE A 212 -8.85 9.36 -58.34
N VAL A 213 -9.96 8.64 -58.36
CA VAL A 213 -10.34 7.73 -59.44
C VAL A 213 -11.70 8.12 -60.00
N ALA A 214 -11.85 8.03 -61.32
CA ALA A 214 -13.06 8.36 -62.03
C ALA A 214 -13.58 7.13 -62.81
N SER A 215 -14.89 6.91 -62.75
CA SER A 215 -15.59 5.95 -63.60
C SER A 215 -16.44 6.67 -64.63
N ARG A 216 -16.54 6.07 -65.82
CA ARG A 216 -17.35 6.55 -66.95
C ARG A 216 -18.35 5.48 -67.44
N ASP A 217 -18.46 4.36 -66.73
CA ASP A 217 -19.24 3.20 -67.11
C ASP A 217 -20.04 2.62 -65.91
N GLY A 218 -20.33 3.46 -64.92
CA GLY A 218 -21.18 3.09 -63.78
C GLY A 218 -20.45 2.26 -62.72
N GLY A 219 -19.14 2.45 -62.58
CA GLY A 219 -18.30 1.79 -61.58
C GLY A 219 -17.73 0.43 -62.01
N LEU A 220 -17.85 0.05 -63.29
CA LEU A 220 -17.27 -1.18 -63.81
C LEU A 220 -15.75 -1.04 -63.98
N THR A 221 -15.30 0.10 -64.50
CA THR A 221 -13.90 0.45 -64.60
C THR A 221 -13.63 1.83 -64.00
N TRP A 222 -12.39 1.99 -63.51
CA TRP A 222 -11.93 3.19 -62.85
C TRP A 222 -10.59 3.62 -63.43
N SER A 223 -10.41 4.92 -63.58
CA SER A 223 -9.18 5.53 -64.11
C SER A 223 -8.67 6.60 -63.14
N ALA A 224 -7.37 6.60 -62.87
CA ALA A 224 -6.77 7.58 -61.96
C ALA A 224 -6.73 8.99 -62.58
N ALA A 225 -7.10 9.99 -61.79
CA ALA A 225 -6.93 11.41 -62.10
C ALA A 225 -5.81 12.00 -61.23
N ARG A 226 -5.07 12.97 -61.78
CA ARG A 226 -4.03 13.68 -61.02
C ARG A 226 -4.69 14.71 -60.10
N SER A 227 -4.59 14.48 -58.79
CA SER A 227 -5.13 15.38 -57.75
C SER A 227 -4.27 16.62 -57.51
N GLY A 228 -2.97 16.56 -57.81
CA GLY A 228 -2.01 17.62 -57.50
C GLY A 228 -1.49 17.59 -56.05
N THR A 229 -1.81 16.57 -55.27
CA THR A 229 -1.31 16.37 -53.89
C THR A 229 -1.02 14.90 -53.61
N THR A 230 -0.15 14.63 -52.64
CA THR A 230 0.09 13.29 -52.08
C THR A 230 -0.58 13.09 -50.73
N SER A 231 -1.13 14.14 -50.13
CA SER A 231 -1.85 14.04 -48.86
C SER A 231 -3.12 13.21 -49.02
N HIS A 232 -3.47 12.41 -48.00
CA HIS A 232 -4.65 11.54 -48.04
C HIS A 232 -5.92 12.37 -48.15
N LEU A 233 -6.76 12.07 -49.14
CA LEU A 233 -8.08 12.70 -49.31
C LEU A 233 -9.12 11.85 -48.57
N ARG A 234 -9.98 12.51 -47.79
CA ARG A 234 -10.93 11.90 -46.86
C ARG A 234 -12.39 12.15 -47.20
N ALA A 235 -12.70 13.28 -47.82
CA ALA A 235 -14.06 13.69 -48.12
C ALA A 235 -14.17 14.21 -49.55
N LEU A 236 -15.36 14.05 -50.13
CA LEU A 236 -15.71 14.47 -51.48
C LEU A 236 -17.05 15.19 -51.45
N ALA A 237 -17.10 16.39 -52.02
CA ALA A 237 -18.35 17.11 -52.29
C ALA A 237 -18.46 17.36 -53.80
N VAL A 238 -19.67 17.26 -54.32
CA VAL A 238 -19.99 17.53 -55.73
C VAL A 238 -21.22 18.44 -55.78
N PHE A 239 -21.19 19.44 -56.65
CA PHE A 239 -22.34 20.30 -56.91
C PHE A 239 -22.56 20.46 -58.42
N GLY A 240 -23.80 20.21 -58.86
CA GLY A 240 -24.15 20.19 -60.27
C GLY A 240 -23.39 19.12 -61.05
N SER A 241 -23.20 19.35 -62.36
CA SER A 241 -22.53 18.39 -63.26
C SER A 241 -21.05 18.64 -63.49
N THR A 242 -20.47 19.67 -62.84
CA THR A 242 -19.10 20.12 -63.15
C THR A 242 -18.23 20.39 -61.93
N HIS A 243 -18.77 20.79 -60.79
CA HIS A 243 -17.96 21.20 -59.64
C HIS A 243 -17.75 20.06 -58.66
N ALA A 244 -16.50 19.84 -58.25
CA ALA A 244 -16.14 18.87 -57.23
C ALA A 244 -15.02 19.39 -56.32
N TRP A 245 -15.06 19.00 -55.05
CA TRP A 245 -14.04 19.34 -54.05
C TRP A 245 -13.66 18.10 -53.26
N ALA A 246 -12.37 17.94 -52.99
CA ALA A 246 -11.88 16.90 -52.10
C ALA A 246 -11.01 17.50 -51.00
N ALA A 247 -11.20 17.03 -49.77
CA ALA A 247 -10.49 17.52 -48.59
C ALA A 247 -9.86 16.37 -47.82
N GLY A 248 -8.79 16.64 -47.07
CA GLY A 248 -8.12 15.59 -46.30
C GLY A 248 -7.02 16.05 -45.36
N HIS A 249 -5.97 15.23 -45.27
CA HIS A 249 -4.83 15.44 -44.37
C HIS A 249 -4.07 16.74 -44.69
N ASP A 250 -3.34 17.23 -43.70
CA ASP A 250 -2.52 18.46 -43.80
C ASP A 250 -3.32 19.71 -44.21
N GLY A 251 -4.63 19.71 -43.95
CA GLY A 251 -5.53 20.77 -44.39
C GLY A 251 -5.70 20.89 -45.90
N SER A 252 -5.31 19.85 -46.66
CA SER A 252 -5.37 19.86 -48.12
C SER A 252 -6.81 19.92 -48.62
N ILE A 253 -7.09 20.87 -49.52
CA ILE A 253 -8.32 20.93 -50.31
C ILE A 253 -7.95 21.10 -51.78
N VAL A 254 -8.56 20.30 -52.65
CA VAL A 254 -8.44 20.41 -54.12
C VAL A 254 -9.84 20.59 -54.73
N ARG A 255 -9.95 21.37 -55.80
CA ARG A 255 -11.20 21.65 -56.50
C ARG A 255 -11.10 21.35 -57.99
N SER A 256 -12.23 21.01 -58.60
CA SER A 256 -12.39 20.74 -60.02
C SER A 256 -13.62 21.48 -60.55
N GLU A 257 -13.52 22.01 -61.77
CA GLU A 257 -14.61 22.68 -62.50
C GLU A 257 -15.05 21.87 -63.74
N ASP A 258 -14.54 20.65 -63.90
CA ASP A 258 -14.75 19.76 -65.05
C ASP A 258 -15.03 18.30 -64.62
N PHE A 259 -15.69 18.12 -63.47
CA PHE A 259 -16.09 16.84 -62.87
C PHE A 259 -14.92 15.84 -62.74
N GLY A 260 -13.83 16.35 -62.18
CA GLY A 260 -12.65 15.59 -61.78
C GLY A 260 -11.68 15.25 -62.91
N ALA A 261 -11.84 15.83 -64.10
CA ALA A 261 -10.86 15.66 -65.18
C ALA A 261 -9.56 16.45 -64.88
N THR A 262 -9.67 17.63 -64.28
CA THR A 262 -8.55 18.41 -63.74
C THR A 262 -8.83 18.88 -62.32
N TRP A 263 -7.77 18.97 -61.50
CA TRP A 263 -7.83 19.38 -60.10
C TRP A 263 -6.83 20.49 -59.81
N LEU A 264 -7.26 21.48 -59.03
CA LEU A 264 -6.46 22.62 -58.59
C LEU A 264 -6.41 22.67 -57.06
N PRO A 265 -5.23 22.86 -56.45
CA PRO A 265 -5.13 23.03 -55.01
C PRO A 265 -5.75 24.36 -54.55
N CYS A 266 -6.31 24.36 -53.35
CA CYS A 266 -6.93 25.52 -52.72
C CYS A 266 -6.10 26.00 -51.52
N ASN A 267 -6.11 27.31 -51.24
CA ASN A 267 -5.41 27.87 -50.10
C ASN A 267 -6.25 27.71 -48.83
N THR A 268 -5.70 27.07 -47.79
CA THR A 268 -6.38 26.85 -46.51
C THR A 268 -5.61 27.46 -45.33
N PRO A 269 -6.29 28.01 -44.32
CA PRO A 269 -5.67 28.61 -43.13
C PRO A 269 -5.39 27.59 -42.01
N SER A 270 -5.33 26.30 -42.34
CA SER A 270 -5.22 25.21 -41.37
C SER A 270 -4.40 24.07 -41.95
N SER A 271 -3.58 23.43 -41.11
CA SER A 271 -2.90 22.17 -41.42
C SER A 271 -3.56 20.95 -40.76
N ALA A 272 -4.68 21.15 -40.04
CA ALA A 272 -5.40 20.05 -39.40
C ALA A 272 -6.03 19.13 -40.44
N THR A 273 -6.11 17.82 -40.14
CA THR A 273 -6.84 16.86 -40.98
C THR A 273 -8.31 17.25 -41.10
N LEU A 274 -8.77 17.43 -42.33
CA LEU A 274 -10.17 17.68 -42.67
C LEU A 274 -10.86 16.33 -42.92
N HIS A 275 -11.92 16.06 -42.16
CA HIS A 275 -12.69 14.81 -42.25
C HIS A 275 -13.93 14.93 -43.12
N ALA A 276 -14.47 16.14 -43.28
CA ALA A 276 -15.67 16.39 -44.05
C ALA A 276 -15.56 17.68 -44.86
N ILE A 277 -16.21 17.71 -46.02
CA ILE A 277 -16.39 18.89 -46.86
C ILE A 277 -17.78 18.82 -47.49
N ALA A 278 -18.50 19.94 -47.53
CA ALA A 278 -19.83 20.04 -48.09
C ALA A 278 -20.04 21.42 -48.73
N PHE A 279 -20.64 21.45 -49.91
CA PHE A 279 -20.96 22.68 -50.63
C PHE A 279 -22.46 22.80 -50.83
N ARG A 280 -23.01 23.99 -50.54
CA ARG A 280 -24.43 24.29 -50.73
C ARG A 280 -24.72 24.64 -52.19
N ASN A 281 -23.77 25.31 -52.82
CA ASN A 281 -23.80 25.72 -54.22
C ASN A 281 -22.36 25.83 -54.75
N ALA A 282 -22.19 26.38 -55.96
CA ALA A 282 -20.88 26.51 -56.59
C ALA A 282 -19.91 27.43 -55.83
N ASP A 283 -20.43 28.33 -54.98
CA ASP A 283 -19.65 29.38 -54.31
C ASP A 283 -19.50 29.17 -52.79
N GLU A 284 -20.52 28.64 -52.12
CA GLU A 284 -20.58 28.56 -50.66
C GLU A 284 -20.42 27.13 -50.13
N GLY A 285 -19.44 26.92 -49.25
CA GLY A 285 -19.17 25.60 -48.66
C GLY A 285 -18.39 25.64 -47.34
N TRP A 286 -18.39 24.49 -46.65
CA TRP A 286 -17.72 24.28 -45.37
C TRP A 286 -16.82 23.06 -45.40
N ALA A 287 -15.74 23.10 -44.63
CA ALA A 287 -14.89 21.95 -44.35
C ALA A 287 -14.66 21.85 -42.83
N ALA A 288 -14.70 20.63 -42.28
CA ALA A 288 -14.55 20.39 -40.85
C ALA A 288 -13.55 19.27 -40.58
N GLY A 289 -12.90 19.31 -39.41
CA GLY A 289 -11.82 18.39 -39.11
C GLY A 289 -11.38 18.32 -37.65
N ALA A 290 -10.16 17.80 -37.46
CA ALA A 290 -9.54 17.56 -36.17
C ALA A 290 -9.43 18.83 -35.31
N GLY A 291 -9.57 18.68 -33.99
CA GLY A 291 -9.44 19.79 -33.03
C GLY A 291 -10.52 20.86 -33.19
N GLY A 292 -11.72 20.48 -33.64
CA GLY A 292 -12.84 21.41 -33.81
C GLY A 292 -12.70 22.38 -34.98
N VAL A 293 -11.73 22.15 -35.89
CA VAL A 293 -11.52 23.04 -37.04
C VAL A 293 -12.74 23.07 -37.92
N LEU A 294 -13.20 24.28 -38.23
CA LEU A 294 -14.28 24.57 -39.16
C LEU A 294 -13.83 25.70 -40.08
N LEU A 295 -13.91 25.46 -41.39
CA LEU A 295 -13.55 26.39 -42.45
C LEU A 295 -14.80 26.72 -43.27
N HIS A 296 -14.89 27.96 -43.74
CA HIS A 296 -15.97 28.46 -44.59
C HIS A 296 -15.39 29.15 -45.82
N SER A 297 -16.00 28.90 -46.97
CA SER A 297 -15.68 29.54 -48.25
C SER A 297 -16.97 30.14 -48.84
N THR A 298 -16.81 31.28 -49.51
CA THR A 298 -17.88 31.99 -50.23
C THR A 298 -17.50 32.27 -51.69
N ASP A 299 -16.44 31.63 -52.18
CA ASP A 299 -15.87 31.82 -53.52
C ASP A 299 -15.49 30.49 -54.21
N GLY A 300 -16.25 29.44 -53.93
CA GLY A 300 -16.13 28.13 -54.59
C GLY A 300 -14.89 27.35 -54.15
N GLY A 301 -14.45 27.58 -52.91
CA GLY A 301 -13.28 26.95 -52.33
C GLY A 301 -11.95 27.54 -52.78
N ALA A 302 -11.94 28.65 -53.53
CA ALA A 302 -10.70 29.31 -53.92
C ALA A 302 -9.96 29.88 -52.69
N ASN A 303 -10.71 30.45 -51.73
CA ASN A 303 -10.21 30.87 -50.43
C ASN A 303 -11.08 30.33 -49.30
N TRP A 304 -10.44 30.08 -48.15
CA TRP A 304 -11.09 29.58 -46.94
C TRP A 304 -10.76 30.45 -45.74
N ALA A 305 -11.76 30.72 -44.91
CA ALA A 305 -11.62 31.40 -43.63
C ALA A 305 -11.98 30.45 -42.47
N ARG A 306 -11.28 30.58 -41.34
CA ARG A 306 -11.67 29.85 -40.11
C ARG A 306 -12.97 30.44 -39.56
N GLN A 307 -13.90 29.55 -39.24
CA GLN A 307 -15.13 29.87 -38.52
C GLN A 307 -15.06 29.24 -37.13
N ALA A 308 -15.50 29.96 -36.09
CA ALA A 308 -15.56 29.40 -34.74
C ALA A 308 -16.62 28.28 -34.68
N SER A 309 -16.21 27.08 -34.26
CA SER A 309 -17.11 25.94 -34.05
C SER A 309 -17.72 25.92 -32.64
N GLY A 310 -17.02 26.50 -31.66
CA GLY A 310 -17.40 26.43 -30.24
C GLY A 310 -17.07 25.09 -29.55
N SER A 311 -16.38 24.18 -30.24
CA SER A 311 -15.93 22.89 -29.71
C SER A 311 -14.47 22.63 -30.08
N MET A 312 -13.78 21.86 -29.24
CA MET A 312 -12.43 21.35 -29.53
C MET A 312 -12.45 19.89 -30.01
N ALA A 313 -13.63 19.24 -30.00
CA ALA A 313 -13.79 17.87 -30.47
C ALA A 313 -13.53 17.75 -31.98
N THR A 314 -12.96 16.63 -32.41
CA THR A 314 -12.78 16.35 -33.84
C THR A 314 -14.14 16.26 -34.51
N LEU A 315 -14.38 17.11 -35.51
CA LEU A 315 -15.58 17.07 -36.33
C LEU A 315 -15.36 16.09 -37.48
N ARG A 316 -16.19 15.05 -37.55
CA ARG A 316 -16.06 13.95 -38.52
C ARG A 316 -17.02 14.04 -39.69
N GLY A 317 -18.21 14.58 -39.48
CA GLY A 317 -19.27 14.68 -40.49
C GLY A 317 -19.74 16.11 -40.70
N LEU A 318 -20.11 16.43 -41.95
CA LEU A 318 -20.83 17.65 -42.33
C LEU A 318 -21.99 17.30 -43.26
N SER A 319 -23.14 17.96 -43.09
CA SER A 319 -24.27 17.84 -44.01
C SER A 319 -25.04 19.14 -44.16
N LEU A 320 -25.57 19.37 -45.35
CA LEU A 320 -26.30 20.58 -45.76
C LEU A 320 -27.67 20.19 -46.32
N PHE A 321 -28.69 20.99 -46.02
CA PHE A 321 -30.01 20.86 -46.64
C PHE A 321 -30.58 22.24 -46.97
N GLY A 322 -30.85 22.49 -48.26
CA GLY A 322 -31.39 23.77 -48.71
C GLY A 322 -30.63 24.99 -48.18
N SER A 323 -31.38 25.96 -47.64
CA SER A 323 -30.84 27.16 -46.99
C SER A 323 -30.60 26.99 -45.49
N ASP A 324 -30.87 25.83 -44.90
CA ASP A 324 -30.76 25.61 -43.46
C ASP A 324 -29.29 25.63 -42.99
N PRO A 325 -29.05 25.94 -41.70
CA PRO A 325 -27.73 25.81 -41.09
C PRO A 325 -27.16 24.40 -41.26
N ALA A 326 -25.88 24.29 -41.60
CA ALA A 326 -25.20 23.01 -41.78
C ALA A 326 -25.15 22.23 -40.48
N TRP A 327 -25.21 20.91 -40.57
CA TRP A 327 -24.96 20.01 -39.45
C TRP A 327 -23.49 19.63 -39.42
N ALA A 328 -22.86 19.70 -38.24
CA ALA A 328 -21.55 19.13 -37.99
C ALA A 328 -21.62 18.20 -36.78
N VAL A 329 -21.00 17.01 -36.88
CA VAL A 329 -20.96 16.02 -35.79
C VAL A 329 -19.54 15.51 -35.57
N GLY A 330 -19.26 15.02 -34.38
CA GLY A 330 -17.93 14.53 -34.05
C GLY A 330 -17.85 13.73 -32.76
N ASP A 331 -16.63 13.68 -32.23
CA ASP A 331 -16.31 12.95 -31.00
C ASP A 331 -16.98 13.58 -29.76
N SER A 332 -17.05 12.81 -28.67
CA SER A 332 -17.54 13.26 -27.36
C SER A 332 -18.93 13.91 -27.41
N SER A 333 -19.86 13.25 -28.09
CA SER A 333 -21.27 13.64 -28.23
C SER A 333 -21.49 15.00 -28.92
N THR A 334 -20.52 15.49 -29.70
CA THR A 334 -20.62 16.80 -30.34
C THR A 334 -21.59 16.79 -31.52
N VAL A 335 -22.59 17.68 -31.48
CA VAL A 335 -23.39 18.10 -32.66
C VAL A 335 -23.59 19.61 -32.70
N LEU A 336 -23.42 20.21 -33.88
CA LEU A 336 -23.45 21.65 -34.10
C LEU A 336 -24.35 22.02 -35.28
N ARG A 337 -25.03 23.17 -35.18
CA ARG A 337 -25.70 23.85 -36.30
C ARG A 337 -24.88 25.08 -36.73
N VAL A 338 -24.27 25.01 -37.91
CA VAL A 338 -23.34 26.01 -38.46
C VAL A 338 -24.12 27.02 -39.32
N GLY A 339 -24.06 28.31 -38.96
CA GLY A 339 -24.60 29.41 -39.80
C GLY A 339 -25.60 30.37 -39.16
N GLY A 340 -25.89 30.30 -37.85
CA GLY A 340 -26.89 31.17 -37.20
C GLY A 340 -26.70 31.44 -35.70
N GLY A 341 -25.45 31.43 -35.21
CA GLY A 341 -25.14 31.30 -33.78
C GLY A 341 -25.24 29.82 -33.39
N ALA A 342 -24.09 29.16 -33.26
CA ALA A 342 -24.05 27.72 -33.04
C ALA A 342 -24.78 27.35 -31.74
N LEU A 343 -25.93 26.68 -31.87
CA LEU A 343 -26.57 25.98 -30.76
C LEU A 343 -25.90 24.61 -30.70
N ALA A 344 -25.09 24.39 -29.67
CA ALA A 344 -24.54 23.09 -29.33
C ALA A 344 -25.60 22.33 -28.52
N VAL A 345 -26.22 21.33 -29.15
CA VAL A 345 -26.93 20.27 -28.41
C VAL A 345 -25.96 19.10 -28.32
N ALA A 346 -25.97 18.33 -27.23
CA ALA A 346 -25.16 17.13 -27.14
C ALA A 346 -25.97 15.94 -27.67
N LEU A 347 -25.34 15.06 -28.44
CA LEU A 347 -25.93 13.74 -28.74
C LEU A 347 -26.10 12.96 -27.43
N PRO A 348 -27.20 12.21 -27.25
CA PRO A 348 -27.33 11.31 -26.10
C PRO A 348 -26.18 10.30 -26.13
N ALA A 349 -25.55 10.03 -24.99
CA ALA A 349 -24.53 9.00 -24.88
C ALA A 349 -25.17 7.63 -25.13
N VAL A 350 -24.73 6.93 -26.16
CA VAL A 350 -25.22 5.58 -26.51
C VAL A 350 -24.09 4.54 -26.63
N ASN A 351 -22.85 4.95 -26.39
CA ASN A 351 -21.66 4.09 -26.40
C ASN A 351 -20.95 4.12 -25.04
N VAL A 352 -20.20 3.06 -24.77
CA VAL A 352 -19.21 3.03 -23.68
C VAL A 352 -17.83 3.10 -24.32
N SER A 353 -17.15 4.23 -24.11
CA SER A 353 -15.75 4.41 -24.48
C SER A 353 -14.83 3.95 -23.34
N ILE A 354 -13.66 3.45 -23.72
CA ILE A 354 -12.61 2.93 -22.84
C ILE A 354 -11.38 3.80 -23.04
N GLU A 355 -10.98 4.51 -21.98
CA GLU A 355 -9.84 5.42 -22.04
C GLU A 355 -8.49 4.69 -22.08
N PRO A 356 -7.51 5.20 -22.86
CA PRO A 356 -6.17 4.64 -22.93
C PRO A 356 -5.42 4.77 -21.60
N GLY A 357 -4.41 3.92 -21.43
CA GLY A 357 -3.53 3.88 -20.27
C GLY A 357 -3.29 2.46 -19.80
N ARG A 358 -2.80 2.33 -18.56
CA ARG A 358 -2.39 1.05 -17.97
C ARG A 358 -3.32 0.63 -16.83
N CYS A 359 -3.45 -0.68 -16.66
CA CYS A 359 -4.06 -1.32 -15.49
C CYS A 359 -3.24 -2.58 -15.15
N TYR A 360 -3.10 -2.90 -13.88
CA TYR A 360 -2.49 -4.14 -13.43
C TYR A 360 -3.58 -5.07 -12.91
N VAL A 361 -3.64 -6.30 -13.42
CA VAL A 361 -4.62 -7.31 -13.01
C VAL A 361 -3.88 -8.57 -12.60
N ASN A 362 -3.98 -8.92 -11.31
CA ASN A 362 -3.25 -10.03 -10.69
C ASN A 362 -1.73 -10.01 -10.93
N GLY A 363 -1.16 -8.82 -11.14
CA GLY A 363 0.25 -8.61 -11.46
C GLY A 363 0.58 -8.51 -12.96
N MET A 364 -0.34 -8.87 -13.85
CA MET A 364 -0.19 -8.70 -15.29
C MET A 364 -0.44 -7.24 -15.68
N MET A 365 0.49 -6.64 -16.41
CA MET A 365 0.32 -5.28 -16.92
C MET A 365 -0.51 -5.32 -18.20
N CYS A 366 -1.63 -4.60 -18.20
CA CYS A 366 -2.52 -4.39 -19.34
C CYS A 366 -2.36 -2.94 -19.80
N GLU A 367 -2.19 -2.72 -21.09
CA GLU A 367 -2.02 -1.37 -21.67
C GLU A 367 -2.94 -1.22 -22.86
N LEU A 368 -3.77 -0.18 -22.81
CA LEU A 368 -4.59 0.25 -23.93
C LEU A 368 -3.94 1.52 -24.51
N GLU A 369 -3.36 1.42 -25.70
CA GLU A 369 -2.58 2.52 -26.29
C GLU A 369 -3.43 3.69 -26.78
N ALA A 370 -4.64 3.40 -27.26
CA ALA A 370 -5.56 4.37 -27.82
C ALA A 370 -6.98 4.10 -27.32
N ARG A 371 -7.78 5.17 -27.26
CA ARG A 371 -9.22 5.06 -26.93
C ARG A 371 -9.88 4.03 -27.86
N ALA A 372 -10.72 3.19 -27.27
CA ALA A 372 -11.54 2.22 -27.96
C ALA A 372 -12.97 2.26 -27.44
N SER A 373 -13.94 1.77 -28.21
CA SER A 373 -15.29 1.55 -27.71
C SER A 373 -15.42 0.11 -27.19
N TYR A 374 -16.44 -0.14 -26.36
CA TYR A 374 -16.74 -1.46 -25.82
C TYR A 374 -16.91 -2.53 -26.92
N ALA A 375 -17.54 -2.18 -28.05
CA ALA A 375 -17.73 -3.11 -29.15
C ALA A 375 -16.54 -3.19 -30.12
N GLN A 376 -15.63 -2.22 -30.11
CA GLN A 376 -14.48 -2.12 -31.03
C GLN A 376 -13.18 -1.87 -30.25
N GLN A 377 -12.78 -2.84 -29.43
CA GLN A 377 -11.53 -2.84 -28.68
C GLN A 377 -10.46 -3.72 -29.37
N PRO A 378 -9.16 -3.39 -29.25
CA PRO A 378 -8.10 -4.01 -30.05
C PRO A 378 -7.94 -5.51 -29.81
N ASP A 379 -8.25 -5.95 -28.60
CA ASP A 379 -8.14 -7.33 -28.16
C ASP A 379 -9.43 -8.13 -28.35
N GLY A 380 -10.39 -7.65 -29.16
CA GLY A 380 -11.66 -8.32 -29.46
C GLY A 380 -12.83 -7.71 -28.68
N GLY A 381 -13.83 -7.21 -29.40
CA GLY A 381 -14.96 -6.46 -28.82
C GLY A 381 -16.27 -7.21 -28.71
N ALA A 382 -17.28 -6.53 -28.18
CA ALA A 382 -18.61 -7.06 -28.03
C ALA A 382 -19.34 -7.22 -29.39
N ALA A 383 -19.94 -8.39 -29.60
CA ALA A 383 -20.72 -8.68 -30.81
C ALA A 383 -22.04 -7.90 -30.90
N GLN A 384 -22.53 -7.36 -29.77
CA GLN A 384 -23.78 -6.61 -29.67
C GLN A 384 -23.64 -5.47 -28.67
N ARG A 385 -24.44 -4.41 -28.86
CA ARG A 385 -24.56 -3.32 -27.88
C ARG A 385 -25.24 -3.83 -26.60
N LEU A 386 -24.98 -3.15 -25.49
CA LEU A 386 -25.65 -3.45 -24.22
C LEU A 386 -27.16 -3.18 -24.35
N ALA A 387 -27.97 -4.15 -23.91
CA ALA A 387 -29.41 -3.99 -23.82
C ALA A 387 -29.78 -3.09 -22.62
N PRO A 388 -31.03 -2.59 -22.52
CA PRO A 388 -31.49 -1.87 -21.33
C PRO A 388 -31.28 -2.69 -20.05
N GLY A 389 -30.66 -2.08 -19.03
CA GLY A 389 -30.31 -2.74 -17.77
C GLY A 389 -29.08 -2.14 -17.09
N ALA A 390 -28.72 -2.68 -15.92
CA ALA A 390 -27.50 -2.32 -15.19
C ALA A 390 -26.43 -3.41 -15.38
N TYR A 391 -25.17 -3.00 -15.49
CA TYR A 391 -24.04 -3.88 -15.78
C TYR A 391 -22.84 -3.56 -14.91
N LEU A 392 -22.20 -4.59 -14.35
CA LEU A 392 -20.82 -4.49 -13.89
C LEU A 392 -19.91 -4.68 -15.11
N MET A 393 -19.19 -3.63 -15.45
CA MET A 393 -18.14 -3.66 -16.45
C MET A 393 -16.83 -4.11 -15.79
N TYR A 394 -16.14 -5.05 -16.40
CA TYR A 394 -14.90 -5.63 -15.86
C TYR A 394 -13.88 -5.91 -16.95
N LEU A 395 -12.61 -5.92 -16.56
CA LEU A 395 -11.49 -6.32 -17.41
C LEU A 395 -11.24 -7.81 -17.23
N ASP A 396 -11.18 -8.55 -18.33
CA ASP A 396 -10.81 -9.96 -18.43
C ASP A 396 -9.43 -10.06 -19.10
N VAL A 397 -8.45 -10.61 -18.38
CA VAL A 397 -7.04 -10.56 -18.75
C VAL A 397 -6.45 -11.96 -18.79
N TRP A 398 -5.84 -12.32 -19.91
CA TRP A 398 -5.21 -13.61 -20.10
C TRP A 398 -4.03 -13.48 -21.09
N GLN A 399 -3.16 -14.48 -21.17
CA GLN A 399 -2.07 -14.54 -22.15
C GLN A 399 -2.35 -15.54 -23.28
N ARG A 400 -2.40 -15.08 -24.54
CA ARG A 400 -2.46 -15.97 -25.70
C ARG A 400 -1.09 -16.16 -26.34
N HIS A 401 -0.86 -17.33 -26.93
CA HIS A 401 0.40 -17.63 -27.66
C HIS A 401 0.21 -17.44 -29.16
N LEU A 402 1.10 -16.68 -29.79
CA LEU A 402 1.11 -16.37 -31.23
C LEU A 402 2.35 -16.97 -31.90
N SER A 403 2.14 -17.65 -33.03
CA SER A 403 3.21 -18.04 -33.95
C SER A 403 3.23 -17.12 -35.17
N ALA A 404 4.24 -17.27 -36.03
CA ALA A 404 4.31 -16.54 -37.30
C ALA A 404 3.10 -16.78 -38.23
N LEU A 405 2.28 -17.80 -37.99
CA LEU A 405 1.05 -18.02 -38.77
C LEU A 405 0.00 -16.92 -38.51
N GLN A 406 -0.05 -16.41 -37.28
CA GLN A 406 -1.01 -15.37 -36.87
C GLN A 406 -0.37 -13.99 -36.74
N ALA A 407 0.94 -13.94 -36.50
CA ALA A 407 1.69 -12.69 -36.49
C ALA A 407 2.83 -12.77 -37.51
N PRO A 408 2.55 -12.66 -38.83
CA PRO A 408 3.56 -12.82 -39.87
C PRO A 408 4.80 -11.93 -39.71
N ALA A 409 4.64 -10.79 -39.03
CA ALA A 409 5.71 -9.84 -38.75
C ALA A 409 6.80 -10.36 -37.78
N ILE A 410 6.55 -11.40 -36.98
CA ILE A 410 7.57 -11.96 -36.06
C ILE A 410 8.57 -12.86 -36.79
N ARG A 411 8.25 -13.28 -38.02
CA ARG A 411 9.06 -14.20 -38.82
C ARG A 411 10.36 -13.53 -39.25
N GLU A 412 11.48 -14.20 -38.98
CA GLU A 412 12.79 -13.78 -39.50
C GLU A 412 12.89 -14.11 -41.00
N VAL A 413 12.85 -13.07 -41.83
CA VAL A 413 12.87 -13.18 -43.29
C VAL A 413 14.18 -13.80 -43.79
N ALA A 414 15.29 -13.56 -43.09
CA ALA A 414 16.61 -14.08 -43.46
C ALA A 414 16.71 -15.62 -43.40
N LEU A 415 15.86 -16.29 -42.62
CA LEU A 415 15.88 -17.76 -42.48
C LEU A 415 15.03 -18.48 -43.53
N GLY A 416 14.31 -17.75 -44.39
CA GLY A 416 13.63 -18.33 -45.56
C GLY A 416 12.44 -19.26 -45.25
N GLY A 417 11.95 -19.35 -44.00
CA GLY A 417 10.97 -20.39 -43.67
C GLY A 417 10.71 -20.60 -42.18
N PRO A 418 11.60 -21.31 -41.48
CA PRO A 418 11.37 -21.76 -40.12
C PRO A 418 11.46 -20.62 -39.11
N ASP A 419 10.41 -20.48 -38.30
CA ASP A 419 10.43 -19.66 -37.10
C ASP A 419 10.91 -20.52 -35.92
N THR A 420 11.74 -19.93 -35.05
CA THR A 420 12.35 -20.64 -33.91
C THR A 420 11.67 -20.32 -32.59
N ALA A 421 10.78 -19.32 -32.52
CA ALA A 421 10.13 -18.94 -31.27
C ALA A 421 8.75 -18.29 -31.47
N THR A 422 7.80 -18.63 -30.59
CA THR A 422 6.49 -17.96 -30.51
C THR A 422 6.54 -16.70 -29.63
N ARG A 423 5.43 -15.95 -29.54
CA ARG A 423 5.25 -14.83 -28.61
C ARG A 423 4.08 -15.09 -27.69
N ALA A 424 4.20 -14.70 -26.43
CA ALA A 424 3.05 -14.56 -25.53
C ALA A 424 2.55 -13.11 -25.61
N GLN A 425 1.27 -12.93 -25.90
CA GLN A 425 0.59 -11.63 -25.90
C GLN A 425 -0.35 -11.58 -24.69
N THR A 426 -0.27 -10.53 -23.89
CA THR A 426 -1.29 -10.24 -22.87
C THR A 426 -2.49 -9.64 -23.58
N VAL A 427 -3.64 -10.27 -23.41
CA VAL A 427 -4.95 -9.85 -23.93
C VAL A 427 -5.72 -9.24 -22.76
N ALA A 428 -6.34 -8.09 -22.97
CA ALA A 428 -7.13 -7.40 -21.96
C ALA A 428 -8.44 -6.90 -22.59
N GLN A 429 -9.54 -7.57 -22.27
CA GLN A 429 -10.86 -7.25 -22.81
C GLN A 429 -11.79 -6.69 -21.74
N VAL A 430 -12.45 -5.58 -22.04
CA VAL A 430 -13.59 -5.10 -21.25
C VAL A 430 -14.82 -5.93 -21.62
N LYS A 431 -15.42 -6.57 -20.62
CA LYS A 431 -16.65 -7.38 -20.71
C LYS A 431 -17.71 -6.83 -19.74
N ALA A 432 -18.97 -7.21 -19.97
CA ALA A 432 -20.10 -6.77 -19.16
C ALA A 432 -20.80 -7.96 -18.50
N LEU A 433 -21.10 -7.82 -17.21
CA LEU A 433 -21.90 -8.76 -16.44
C LEU A 433 -23.24 -8.10 -16.08
N ALA A 434 -24.34 -8.64 -16.60
CA ALA A 434 -25.68 -8.12 -16.32
C ALA A 434 -26.01 -8.24 -14.83
N LEU A 435 -26.53 -7.15 -14.25
CA LEU A 435 -26.97 -7.09 -12.87
C LEU A 435 -28.48 -7.37 -12.79
N PRO A 436 -28.97 -8.00 -11.71
CA PRO A 436 -30.40 -8.25 -11.52
C PRO A 436 -31.21 -6.96 -11.55
N ALA A 437 -32.40 -7.02 -12.16
CA ALA A 437 -33.35 -5.90 -12.18
C ALA A 437 -33.88 -5.61 -10.75
N ALA A 438 -33.81 -4.34 -10.34
CA ALA A 438 -34.30 -3.79 -9.07
C ALA A 438 -33.68 -4.39 -7.80
N SER A 439 -32.52 -3.84 -7.39
CA SER A 439 -32.18 -3.72 -5.97
C SER A 439 -32.59 -2.31 -5.52
N PRO A 440 -33.20 -2.10 -4.34
CA PRO A 440 -33.51 -0.76 -3.80
C PRO A 440 -32.27 0.06 -3.41
N PHE A 441 -31.09 -0.36 -3.87
CA PHE A 441 -29.80 0.25 -3.65
C PHE A 441 -29.18 0.51 -5.01
N ASP A 442 -28.79 1.76 -5.28
CA ASP A 442 -27.95 2.10 -6.44
C ASP A 442 -26.73 1.18 -6.41
N TRP A 443 -26.61 0.31 -7.42
CA TRP A 443 -25.47 -0.61 -7.49
C TRP A 443 -24.18 0.22 -7.45
N ASN A 444 -23.27 -0.16 -6.56
CA ASN A 444 -21.98 0.51 -6.39
C ASN A 444 -20.85 -0.52 -6.35
N CYS A 445 -19.61 -0.04 -6.40
CA CYS A 445 -18.42 -0.88 -6.51
C CYS A 445 -18.22 -1.86 -5.33
N ASP A 446 -18.79 -1.54 -4.17
CA ASP A 446 -18.74 -2.35 -2.95
C ASP A 446 -19.88 -3.36 -2.84
N SER A 447 -20.79 -3.36 -3.82
CA SER A 447 -21.91 -4.30 -3.85
C SER A 447 -21.41 -5.74 -3.92
N SER A 448 -22.02 -6.60 -3.11
CA SER A 448 -21.84 -8.05 -3.20
C SER A 448 -22.58 -8.54 -4.44
N LEU A 449 -21.86 -9.23 -5.32
CA LEU A 449 -22.34 -9.63 -6.63
C LEU A 449 -22.09 -11.13 -6.81
N PRO A 450 -23.08 -11.99 -6.54
CA PRO A 450 -22.89 -13.45 -6.64
C PRO A 450 -22.40 -13.91 -8.00
N ALA A 451 -22.84 -13.26 -9.08
CA ALA A 451 -22.37 -13.57 -10.43
C ALA A 451 -20.89 -13.22 -10.65
N TRP A 452 -20.40 -12.14 -10.03
CA TRP A 452 -18.97 -11.82 -10.02
C TRP A 452 -18.18 -12.84 -9.20
N ASP A 453 -18.68 -13.19 -8.02
CA ASP A 453 -18.02 -14.17 -7.15
C ASP A 453 -17.96 -15.56 -7.80
N ALA A 454 -19.00 -15.95 -8.55
CA ALA A 454 -19.02 -17.18 -9.34
C ALA A 454 -17.99 -17.14 -10.49
N LEU A 455 -17.83 -15.99 -11.15
CA LEU A 455 -16.84 -15.82 -12.22
C LEU A 455 -15.40 -15.93 -11.71
N VAL A 456 -15.08 -15.20 -10.63
CA VAL A 456 -13.70 -15.11 -10.11
C VAL A 456 -13.28 -16.33 -9.28
N ASN A 457 -14.23 -17.08 -8.72
CA ASN A 457 -13.96 -18.26 -7.90
C ASN A 457 -14.33 -19.58 -8.61
N ALA A 458 -14.56 -19.55 -9.93
CA ALA A 458 -14.86 -20.75 -10.70
C ALA A 458 -13.74 -21.80 -10.51
N PRO A 459 -14.05 -23.04 -10.08
CA PRO A 459 -13.05 -24.06 -9.86
C PRO A 459 -12.42 -24.44 -11.20
N ARG A 460 -11.08 -24.41 -11.27
CA ARG A 460 -10.36 -24.85 -12.46
C ARG A 460 -10.44 -26.38 -12.61
N PRO A 461 -10.56 -26.90 -13.84
CA PRO A 461 -10.60 -28.34 -14.05
C PRO A 461 -9.27 -28.98 -13.66
N LEU A 462 -9.31 -30.22 -13.20
CA LEU A 462 -8.11 -30.99 -12.88
C LEU A 462 -8.05 -32.24 -13.76
N LEU A 463 -6.85 -32.60 -14.17
CA LEU A 463 -6.57 -33.82 -14.93
C LEU A 463 -5.45 -34.60 -14.26
N ALA A 464 -5.51 -35.93 -14.32
CA ALA A 464 -4.39 -36.83 -14.06
C ALA A 464 -4.08 -37.62 -15.33
N ALA A 465 -2.81 -37.92 -15.56
CA ALA A 465 -2.36 -38.74 -16.70
C ALA A 465 -1.48 -39.90 -16.23
N ARG A 466 -1.55 -41.03 -16.93
CA ARG A 466 -0.72 -42.21 -16.69
C ARG A 466 -0.46 -42.99 -17.97
N ALA A 467 0.54 -43.87 -17.96
CA ALA A 467 0.64 -44.96 -18.92
C ALA A 467 0.32 -46.28 -18.21
N GLU A 468 -0.67 -47.03 -18.71
CA GLU A 468 -1.09 -48.29 -18.11
C GLU A 468 -0.95 -49.43 -19.13
N PRO A 469 -0.34 -50.57 -18.77
CA PRO A 469 -0.29 -51.74 -19.64
C PRO A 469 -1.71 -52.26 -19.90
N GLN A 470 -2.08 -52.38 -21.17
CA GLN A 470 -3.40 -52.93 -21.54
C GLN A 470 -3.38 -54.46 -21.33
N LEU A 471 -4.01 -54.93 -20.25
CA LEU A 471 -3.96 -56.34 -19.79
C LEU A 471 -4.70 -57.37 -20.68
N ALA A 472 -5.28 -56.98 -21.83
CA ALA A 472 -6.01 -57.90 -22.70
C ALA A 472 -5.53 -57.81 -24.14
N ALA A 473 -4.77 -58.82 -24.57
CA ALA A 473 -4.65 -59.19 -25.98
C ALA A 473 -6.05 -59.59 -26.50
N ALA A 474 -6.53 -58.94 -27.55
CA ALA A 474 -7.86 -59.20 -28.12
C ALA A 474 -7.92 -60.57 -28.83
N ASN A 475 -6.78 -61.21 -29.07
CA ASN A 475 -6.65 -62.48 -29.79
C ASN A 475 -5.28 -63.16 -29.52
N LEU A 476 -5.22 -64.48 -29.78
CA LEU A 476 -4.10 -65.40 -29.49
C LEU A 476 -2.77 -65.08 -30.24
N CYS A 477 -2.72 -64.01 -31.03
CA CYS A 477 -1.54 -63.56 -31.77
C CYS A 477 -0.97 -62.22 -31.26
N GLU A 478 -1.58 -61.60 -30.25
CA GLU A 478 -1.06 -60.40 -29.59
C GLU A 478 -0.24 -60.80 -28.35
N ILE A 479 1.04 -60.40 -28.32
CA ILE A 479 1.88 -60.53 -27.11
C ILE A 479 1.36 -59.51 -26.10
N ALA A 480 0.92 -59.96 -24.92
CA ALA A 480 0.56 -59.08 -23.82
C ALA A 480 1.74 -58.15 -23.49
N ALA A 481 1.56 -56.84 -23.69
CA ALA A 481 2.60 -55.86 -23.46
C ALA A 481 2.84 -55.68 -21.96
N THR A 482 4.07 -55.93 -21.50
CA THR A 482 4.52 -55.64 -20.12
C THR A 482 4.90 -54.17 -19.90
N ALA A 483 4.71 -53.32 -20.92
CA ALA A 483 5.09 -51.91 -20.97
C ALA A 483 3.84 -51.01 -20.98
N GLY A 484 3.89 -49.86 -20.27
CA GLY A 484 2.79 -48.88 -20.24
C GLY A 484 2.65 -48.15 -21.58
N TYR A 485 3.63 -47.33 -21.93
CA TYR A 485 3.70 -46.62 -23.22
C TYR A 485 4.38 -47.48 -24.29
N ARG A 486 3.76 -47.61 -25.48
CA ARG A 486 4.13 -48.63 -26.47
C ARG A 486 4.83 -48.15 -27.74
N ARG A 487 4.93 -46.84 -28.01
CA ARG A 487 5.56 -46.33 -29.24
C ARG A 487 7.09 -46.27 -29.15
N LEU A 488 7.73 -46.33 -30.32
CA LEU A 488 9.18 -46.23 -30.47
C LEU A 488 9.70 -44.80 -30.35
N GLU A 489 8.84 -43.80 -30.60
CA GLU A 489 9.17 -42.38 -30.51
C GLU A 489 8.74 -41.78 -29.17
N ASN A 490 9.52 -40.81 -28.70
CA ASN A 490 9.05 -39.92 -27.63
C ASN A 490 7.97 -38.99 -28.19
N GLN A 491 6.91 -38.76 -27.41
CA GLN A 491 5.78 -37.91 -27.82
C GLN A 491 5.48 -36.85 -26.77
N LEU A 492 4.81 -35.77 -27.18
CA LEU A 492 4.30 -34.74 -26.27
C LEU A 492 2.81 -34.57 -26.51
N TYR A 493 2.03 -35.41 -25.82
CA TYR A 493 0.59 -35.37 -25.93
C TYR A 493 0.05 -34.04 -25.40
N ARG A 494 -0.90 -33.45 -26.12
CA ARG A 494 -1.73 -32.36 -25.65
C ARG A 494 -3.17 -32.81 -25.59
N VAL A 495 -3.80 -32.65 -24.44
CA VAL A 495 -5.25 -32.79 -24.25
C VAL A 495 -5.81 -31.39 -24.08
N GLU A 496 -6.74 -30.98 -24.94
CA GLU A 496 -7.33 -29.64 -24.94
C GLU A 496 -8.86 -29.72 -24.91
N VAL A 497 -9.48 -28.91 -24.06
CA VAL A 497 -10.94 -28.71 -24.03
C VAL A 497 -11.36 -28.03 -25.33
N HIS A 498 -12.30 -28.64 -26.05
CA HIS A 498 -12.88 -28.06 -27.25
C HIS A 498 -14.07 -27.18 -26.87
N GLU A 499 -15.10 -27.76 -26.27
CA GLU A 499 -16.27 -27.04 -25.76
C GLU A 499 -16.41 -27.22 -24.25
N GLY A 500 -16.78 -26.14 -23.56
CA GLY A 500 -17.12 -26.15 -22.14
C GLY A 500 -18.63 -26.30 -21.89
N GLY A 501 -19.07 -25.98 -20.67
CA GLY A 501 -20.49 -25.92 -20.31
C GLY A 501 -21.08 -27.26 -19.88
N ALA A 502 -22.36 -27.49 -20.20
CA ALA A 502 -23.13 -28.64 -19.70
C ALA A 502 -22.72 -29.99 -20.33
N HIS A 503 -22.18 -29.96 -21.54
CA HIS A 503 -21.72 -31.14 -22.28
C HIS A 503 -20.27 -30.92 -22.74
N PRO A 504 -19.32 -30.85 -21.80
CA PRO A 504 -17.96 -30.49 -22.14
C PRO A 504 -17.30 -31.59 -22.99
N SER A 505 -16.44 -31.18 -23.91
CA SER A 505 -15.73 -32.05 -24.84
C SER A 505 -14.26 -31.67 -24.95
N PHE A 506 -13.43 -32.62 -25.38
CA PHE A 506 -12.00 -32.45 -25.56
C PHE A 506 -11.51 -33.07 -26.87
N LYS A 507 -10.32 -32.64 -27.27
CA LYS A 507 -9.56 -33.08 -28.43
C LYS A 507 -8.11 -33.29 -27.99
N TRP A 508 -7.34 -34.08 -28.73
CA TRP A 508 -5.94 -34.30 -28.38
C TRP A 508 -5.05 -34.49 -29.59
N SER A 509 -3.75 -34.23 -29.41
CA SER A 509 -2.71 -34.41 -30.42
C SER A 509 -1.44 -35.01 -29.81
N ARG A 510 -0.70 -35.79 -30.59
CA ARG A 510 0.59 -36.40 -30.20
C ARG A 510 1.74 -35.41 -30.24
N GLU A 511 1.66 -34.44 -31.14
CA GLU A 511 2.70 -33.43 -31.40
C GLU A 511 2.31 -32.06 -30.81
N ASN A 512 1.68 -32.05 -29.64
CA ASN A 512 1.28 -30.83 -28.92
C ASN A 512 0.36 -29.87 -29.70
N GLY A 513 -0.30 -30.36 -30.76
CA GLY A 513 -1.11 -29.53 -31.67
C GLY A 513 -0.26 -28.54 -32.50
N SER A 514 1.00 -28.87 -32.76
CA SER A 514 1.95 -28.03 -33.50
C SER A 514 1.73 -28.04 -35.02
N VAL A 515 1.08 -29.07 -35.56
CA VAL A 515 0.75 -29.18 -36.98
C VAL A 515 -0.42 -28.24 -37.30
N ALA A 516 -0.08 -27.09 -37.86
CA ALA A 516 -1.02 -26.04 -38.21
C ALA A 516 -0.61 -25.32 -39.50
N TYR A 517 -1.62 -24.86 -40.24
CA TYR A 517 -1.48 -24.27 -41.56
C TYR A 517 -2.09 -22.87 -41.56
N ALA A 518 -1.38 -21.89 -42.13
CA ALA A 518 -1.98 -20.59 -42.44
C ALA A 518 -3.00 -20.77 -43.58
N VAL A 519 -4.21 -20.27 -43.37
CA VAL A 519 -5.30 -20.33 -44.34
C VAL A 519 -5.26 -19.09 -45.23
N LEU A 520 -5.23 -19.30 -46.55
CA LEU A 520 -5.25 -18.25 -47.56
C LEU A 520 -6.67 -17.96 -48.06
N GLY A 521 -7.60 -18.91 -47.90
CA GLY A 521 -8.99 -18.72 -48.28
C GLY A 521 -9.83 -19.95 -47.96
N VAL A 522 -11.14 -19.72 -47.77
CA VAL A 522 -12.15 -20.74 -47.48
C VAL A 522 -13.26 -20.61 -48.51
N SER A 523 -13.63 -21.72 -49.15
CA SER A 523 -14.73 -21.80 -50.10
C SER A 523 -15.78 -22.80 -49.61
N VAL A 524 -17.04 -22.37 -49.57
CA VAL A 524 -18.14 -23.17 -48.99
C VAL A 524 -19.04 -23.72 -50.09
N GLY A 525 -19.04 -25.04 -50.28
CA GLY A 525 -19.84 -25.73 -51.27
C GLY A 525 -21.17 -26.24 -50.69
N VAL A 526 -22.16 -25.36 -50.54
CA VAL A 526 -23.47 -25.70 -49.92
C VAL A 526 -24.15 -26.91 -50.55
N ALA A 527 -24.09 -27.04 -51.89
CA ALA A 527 -24.68 -28.16 -52.62
C ALA A 527 -23.99 -29.51 -52.36
N ARG A 528 -22.69 -29.50 -52.03
CA ARG A 528 -21.89 -30.69 -51.76
C ARG A 528 -21.70 -30.96 -50.27
N GLN A 529 -22.16 -30.07 -49.39
CA GLN A 529 -21.92 -30.13 -47.94
C GLN A 529 -20.42 -30.27 -47.62
N GLN A 530 -19.59 -29.49 -48.32
CA GLN A 530 -18.13 -29.52 -48.23
C GLN A 530 -17.56 -28.11 -48.07
N THR A 531 -16.41 -28.04 -47.40
CA THR A 531 -15.64 -26.81 -47.23
C THR A 531 -14.24 -27.03 -47.78
N THR A 532 -13.83 -26.22 -48.75
CA THR A 532 -12.48 -26.27 -49.31
C THR A 532 -11.64 -25.18 -48.67
N VAL A 533 -10.52 -25.56 -48.06
CA VAL A 533 -9.59 -24.63 -47.40
C VAL A 533 -8.28 -24.62 -48.17
N ARG A 534 -7.87 -23.45 -48.64
CA ARG A 534 -6.59 -23.25 -49.31
C ARG A 534 -5.53 -22.84 -48.29
N VAL A 535 -4.44 -23.59 -48.19
CA VAL A 535 -3.37 -23.33 -47.21
C VAL A 535 -2.12 -22.72 -47.85
N ALA A 536 -1.31 -22.01 -47.05
CA ALA A 536 -0.09 -21.36 -47.54
C ALA A 536 1.00 -22.36 -47.92
N ALA A 537 1.12 -23.45 -47.17
CA ALA A 537 2.06 -24.55 -47.38
C ALA A 537 1.51 -25.84 -46.75
N ARG A 538 2.01 -27.00 -47.19
CA ARG A 538 1.72 -28.33 -46.64
C ARG A 538 2.77 -28.76 -45.62
N GLY A 539 2.51 -29.89 -44.96
CA GLY A 539 3.47 -30.53 -44.05
C GLY A 539 4.80 -30.81 -44.75
N ARG A 540 5.89 -30.91 -43.97
CA ARG A 540 7.24 -31.15 -44.53
C ARG A 540 7.41 -32.57 -45.06
N ASP A 541 6.64 -33.51 -44.52
CA ASP A 541 6.63 -34.93 -44.85
C ASP A 541 5.24 -35.52 -44.53
N ASP A 542 5.01 -36.77 -44.91
CA ASP A 542 3.73 -37.47 -44.73
C ASP A 542 3.33 -37.65 -43.26
N THR A 543 4.27 -37.54 -42.31
CA THR A 543 3.98 -37.67 -40.87
C THR A 543 3.49 -36.35 -40.28
N LEU A 544 4.06 -35.24 -40.75
CA LEU A 544 3.71 -33.87 -40.34
C LEU A 544 2.73 -33.19 -41.31
N ASP A 545 2.08 -33.96 -42.19
CA ASP A 545 0.99 -33.50 -43.04
C ASP A 545 -0.36 -34.14 -42.66
N VAL A 546 -1.45 -33.75 -43.33
CA VAL A 546 -2.78 -34.28 -43.04
C VAL A 546 -2.96 -35.67 -43.65
N ALA A 547 -3.47 -36.61 -42.87
CA ALA A 547 -3.87 -37.94 -43.30
C ALA A 547 -5.39 -38.12 -43.28
N ALA A 548 -5.90 -39.09 -44.05
CA ALA A 548 -7.32 -39.42 -44.09
C ALA A 548 -7.89 -39.67 -42.68
N HIS A 549 -9.06 -39.09 -42.40
CA HIS A 549 -9.76 -39.12 -41.12
C HIS A 549 -9.17 -38.27 -39.99
N ASP A 550 -8.09 -37.52 -40.22
CA ASP A 550 -7.61 -36.54 -39.25
C ASP A 550 -8.69 -35.48 -38.97
N ARG A 551 -8.64 -34.93 -37.75
CA ARG A 551 -9.52 -33.85 -37.33
C ARG A 551 -8.85 -32.52 -37.56
N LEU A 552 -9.51 -31.65 -38.32
CA LEU A 552 -8.99 -30.34 -38.69
C LEU A 552 -9.87 -29.26 -38.06
N GLU A 553 -9.28 -28.41 -37.23
CA GLU A 553 -9.95 -27.29 -36.61
C GLU A 553 -9.64 -26.00 -37.35
N LEU A 554 -10.66 -25.35 -37.88
CA LEU A 554 -10.58 -24.00 -38.43
C LEU A 554 -10.83 -22.99 -37.31
N ILE A 555 -9.85 -22.12 -37.08
CA ILE A 555 -9.88 -21.07 -36.04
C ILE A 555 -9.28 -19.77 -36.58
N ASP A 556 -9.74 -18.63 -36.09
CA ASP A 556 -9.22 -17.30 -36.38
C ASP A 556 -9.09 -16.47 -35.10
N ASP A 557 -8.53 -15.26 -35.22
CA ASP A 557 -8.33 -14.33 -34.11
C ASP A 557 -9.64 -14.02 -33.39
N ASP A 558 -10.74 -13.80 -34.10
CA ASP A 558 -12.05 -13.49 -33.52
C ASP A 558 -12.58 -14.62 -32.65
N THR A 559 -12.43 -15.87 -33.12
CA THR A 559 -12.84 -17.05 -32.36
C THR A 559 -12.01 -17.21 -31.09
N GLU A 560 -10.69 -17.03 -31.21
CA GLU A 560 -9.76 -17.17 -30.09
C GLU A 560 -9.93 -16.05 -29.06
N LEU A 561 -10.06 -14.80 -29.49
CA LEU A 561 -10.26 -13.64 -28.62
C LEU A 561 -11.64 -13.68 -27.94
N ALA A 562 -12.64 -14.24 -28.60
CA ALA A 562 -13.93 -14.53 -27.97
C ALA A 562 -13.89 -15.75 -27.03
N GLN A 563 -12.74 -16.43 -26.89
CA GLN A 563 -12.56 -17.67 -26.13
C GLN A 563 -13.59 -18.76 -26.53
N ARG A 564 -13.88 -18.87 -27.83
CA ARG A 564 -14.80 -19.87 -28.39
C ARG A 564 -14.03 -21.03 -29.02
N ALA A 565 -14.69 -22.17 -29.11
CA ALA A 565 -14.20 -23.33 -29.85
C ALA A 565 -14.10 -23.01 -31.35
N GLY A 566 -13.04 -23.48 -32.02
CA GLY A 566 -12.97 -23.48 -33.49
C GLY A 566 -13.98 -24.45 -34.10
N VAL A 567 -14.09 -24.47 -35.42
CA VAL A 567 -14.96 -25.44 -36.11
C VAL A 567 -14.14 -26.68 -36.47
N LEU A 568 -14.51 -27.84 -35.93
CA LEU A 568 -13.88 -29.12 -36.24
C LEU A 568 -14.52 -29.78 -37.47
N PHE A 569 -13.66 -30.23 -38.36
CA PHE A 569 -14.01 -31.01 -39.54
C PHE A 569 -13.26 -32.33 -39.56
N GLU A 570 -13.82 -33.29 -40.29
CA GLU A 570 -13.07 -34.45 -40.76
C GLU A 570 -12.42 -34.14 -42.11
N TYR A 571 -11.14 -34.44 -42.24
CA TYR A 571 -10.46 -34.37 -43.52
C TYR A 571 -11.01 -35.43 -44.47
N ALA A 572 -11.53 -34.98 -45.63
CA ALA A 572 -12.13 -35.86 -46.63
C ALA A 572 -11.09 -36.28 -47.69
N ASN A 573 -10.51 -35.32 -48.39
CA ASN A 573 -9.60 -35.55 -49.52
C ASN A 573 -8.89 -34.27 -49.98
N GLU A 574 -7.95 -34.44 -50.91
CA GLU A 574 -7.30 -33.35 -51.64
C GLU A 574 -8.28 -32.63 -52.57
N GLY A 575 -8.09 -31.32 -52.73
CA GLY A 575 -8.82 -30.47 -53.66
C GLY A 575 -8.24 -30.49 -55.09
N ASP A 576 -8.54 -29.45 -55.86
CA ASP A 576 -8.09 -29.34 -57.27
C ASP A 576 -6.61 -28.87 -57.38
N ASP A 577 -6.08 -28.26 -56.31
CA ASP A 577 -4.70 -27.82 -56.12
C ASP A 577 -4.09 -28.59 -54.92
N GLU A 578 -2.79 -28.93 -54.96
CA GLU A 578 -2.06 -29.59 -53.86
C GLU A 578 -2.12 -28.82 -52.52
N ARG A 579 -2.48 -27.52 -52.58
CA ARG A 579 -2.69 -26.65 -51.41
C ARG A 579 -4.14 -26.56 -50.95
N GLU A 580 -5.06 -27.27 -51.58
CA GLU A 580 -6.47 -27.28 -51.22
C GLU A 580 -6.83 -28.55 -50.45
N LEU A 581 -7.39 -28.36 -49.27
CA LEU A 581 -7.89 -29.42 -48.40
C LEU A 581 -9.42 -29.40 -48.42
N VAL A 582 -10.05 -30.52 -48.78
CA VAL A 582 -11.52 -30.67 -48.74
C VAL A 582 -11.93 -31.26 -47.39
N LEU A 583 -12.79 -30.53 -46.71
CA LEU A 583 -13.30 -30.84 -45.37
C LEU A 583 -14.77 -31.28 -45.46
N ALA A 584 -15.13 -32.32 -44.71
CA ALA A 584 -16.50 -32.83 -44.65
C ALA A 584 -17.39 -31.93 -43.77
N GLY A 585 -18.41 -31.32 -44.37
CA GLY A 585 -19.34 -30.41 -43.70
C GLY A 585 -19.21 -28.95 -44.13
N LEU A 586 -20.08 -28.11 -43.59
CA LEU A 586 -20.08 -26.65 -43.78
C LEU A 586 -19.64 -25.97 -42.48
N PRO A 587 -18.94 -24.81 -42.54
CA PRO A 587 -18.70 -24.04 -41.33
C PRO A 587 -20.03 -23.53 -40.80
N GLY A 588 -20.34 -23.81 -39.52
CA GLY A 588 -21.54 -23.28 -38.86
C GLY A 588 -21.48 -21.78 -38.54
N SER A 589 -20.48 -21.08 -39.06
CA SER A 589 -20.10 -19.70 -38.73
C SER A 589 -19.28 -19.08 -39.88
N THR A 590 -18.92 -17.80 -39.76
CA THR A 590 -18.04 -17.09 -40.70
C THR A 590 -16.54 -17.31 -40.43
N VAL A 591 -16.20 -18.27 -39.55
CA VAL A 591 -14.82 -18.50 -39.13
C VAL A 591 -13.95 -18.86 -40.34
N GLY A 592 -12.80 -18.20 -40.44
CA GLY A 592 -11.85 -18.39 -41.54
C GLY A 592 -12.18 -17.69 -42.86
N GLN A 593 -13.31 -16.98 -42.95
CA GLN A 593 -13.70 -16.22 -44.14
C GLN A 593 -12.96 -14.88 -44.25
N ASP A 594 -12.54 -14.28 -43.13
CA ASP A 594 -11.78 -13.02 -43.09
C ASP A 594 -10.26 -13.30 -42.95
N PRO A 595 -9.45 -13.06 -43.99
CA PRO A 595 -8.00 -13.24 -43.91
C PRO A 595 -7.32 -12.29 -42.91
N SER A 596 -7.94 -11.16 -42.57
CA SER A 596 -7.37 -10.19 -41.61
C SER A 596 -7.46 -10.69 -40.16
N CYS A 597 -8.32 -11.66 -39.88
CA CYS A 597 -8.38 -12.39 -38.61
C CYS A 597 -7.38 -13.57 -38.55
N HIS A 598 -6.41 -13.62 -39.47
CA HIS A 598 -5.33 -14.62 -39.55
C HIS A 598 -5.78 -16.07 -39.31
N PRO A 599 -6.63 -16.62 -40.20
CA PRO A 599 -7.17 -17.94 -39.99
C PRO A 599 -6.11 -19.05 -40.07
N VAL A 600 -6.26 -20.02 -39.18
CA VAL A 600 -5.38 -21.17 -39.02
C VAL A 600 -6.21 -22.44 -39.06
N LEU A 601 -5.71 -23.44 -39.79
CA LEU A 601 -6.23 -24.80 -39.80
C LEU A 601 -5.29 -25.67 -38.97
N ARG A 602 -5.77 -26.29 -37.90
CA ARG A 602 -4.94 -27.11 -36.99
C ARG A 602 -5.35 -28.58 -37.01
N ARG A 603 -4.36 -29.48 -37.03
CA ARG A 603 -4.57 -30.92 -36.96
C ARG A 603 -4.68 -31.44 -35.53
N TRP A 604 -5.58 -32.39 -35.33
CA TRP A 604 -5.83 -33.15 -34.11
C TRP A 604 -5.92 -34.64 -34.43
N ASP A 605 -5.41 -35.47 -33.51
CA ASP A 605 -5.19 -36.91 -33.72
C ASP A 605 -6.30 -37.81 -33.18
N HIS A 606 -7.25 -37.23 -32.44
CA HIS A 606 -8.33 -37.99 -31.82
C HIS A 606 -9.30 -38.56 -32.86
N ARG A 607 -9.89 -39.71 -32.53
CA ARG A 607 -10.96 -40.33 -33.33
C ARG A 607 -12.25 -40.38 -32.50
N PRO A 608 -13.30 -39.65 -32.89
CA PRO A 608 -14.57 -39.69 -32.18
C PRO A 608 -15.16 -41.11 -32.18
N ALA A 609 -15.69 -41.55 -31.03
CA ALA A 609 -16.22 -42.90 -30.87
C ALA A 609 -17.60 -43.11 -31.53
N LEU A 610 -18.33 -42.02 -31.82
CA LEU A 610 -19.67 -42.04 -32.41
C LEU A 610 -19.69 -41.30 -33.75
N VAL A 611 -20.41 -41.85 -34.72
CA VAL A 611 -20.63 -41.20 -36.02
C VAL A 611 -21.39 -39.89 -35.81
N GLY A 612 -20.84 -38.78 -36.32
CA GLY A 612 -21.44 -37.44 -36.21
C GLY A 612 -20.94 -36.59 -35.05
N THR A 613 -20.12 -37.12 -34.13
CA THR A 613 -19.42 -36.29 -33.12
C THR A 613 -18.06 -35.86 -33.65
N GLN A 614 -17.69 -34.58 -33.49
CA GLN A 614 -16.40 -34.06 -33.97
C GLN A 614 -15.32 -34.03 -32.88
N ALA A 615 -15.70 -33.92 -31.60
CA ALA A 615 -14.83 -33.99 -30.42
C ALA A 615 -15.19 -35.18 -29.50
N LEU A 616 -14.35 -35.48 -28.51
CA LEU A 616 -14.58 -36.53 -27.51
C LEU A 616 -15.29 -35.96 -26.28
N PRO A 617 -16.31 -36.62 -25.70
CA PRO A 617 -16.95 -36.14 -24.49
C PRO A 617 -16.02 -36.24 -23.27
N ILE A 618 -16.05 -35.25 -22.38
CA ILE A 618 -15.40 -35.34 -21.08
C ILE A 618 -16.32 -36.14 -20.14
N ILE A 619 -15.79 -37.24 -19.59
CA ILE A 619 -16.48 -38.08 -18.61
C ILE A 619 -15.67 -38.05 -17.31
N GLU A 620 -16.13 -37.26 -16.35
CA GLU A 620 -15.46 -37.07 -15.06
C GLU A 620 -15.35 -38.38 -14.26
N GLY A 621 -14.26 -38.51 -13.49
CA GLY A 621 -13.99 -39.64 -12.61
C GLY A 621 -13.47 -40.92 -13.30
N ASN A 622 -13.63 -41.04 -14.62
CA ASN A 622 -13.21 -42.22 -15.39
C ASN A 622 -11.85 -42.01 -16.07
N TRP A 623 -11.06 -43.09 -16.14
CA TRP A 623 -9.87 -43.13 -17.00
C TRP A 623 -10.32 -43.31 -18.45
N LEU A 624 -9.90 -42.39 -19.31
CA LEU A 624 -10.15 -42.35 -20.75
C LEU A 624 -8.85 -42.70 -21.48
N GLU A 625 -8.91 -43.71 -22.35
CA GLU A 625 -7.81 -44.08 -23.22
C GLU A 625 -7.66 -43.05 -24.36
N LEU A 626 -6.45 -42.54 -24.54
CA LEU A 626 -6.12 -41.74 -25.73
C LEU A 626 -5.66 -42.68 -26.85
N GLU A 627 -4.52 -43.35 -26.63
CA GLU A 627 -3.95 -44.40 -27.49
C GLU A 627 -2.74 -45.04 -26.80
N ASP A 628 -2.32 -46.22 -27.27
CA ASP A 628 -1.02 -46.85 -26.96
C ASP A 628 -0.70 -46.98 -25.46
N GLY A 629 -1.72 -47.08 -24.60
CA GLY A 629 -1.60 -47.21 -23.14
C GLY A 629 -1.62 -45.88 -22.39
N VAL A 630 -1.66 -44.74 -23.08
CA VAL A 630 -1.77 -43.40 -22.47
C VAL A 630 -3.22 -43.13 -22.09
N GLN A 631 -3.43 -42.83 -20.80
CA GLN A 631 -4.74 -42.56 -20.24
C GLN A 631 -4.78 -41.23 -19.51
N VAL A 632 -5.95 -40.59 -19.54
CA VAL A 632 -6.25 -39.38 -18.77
C VAL A 632 -7.52 -39.53 -17.96
N ARG A 633 -7.60 -38.85 -16.82
CA ARG A 633 -8.79 -38.78 -15.99
C ARG A 633 -9.06 -37.35 -15.61
N PHE A 634 -10.26 -36.86 -15.93
CA PHE A 634 -10.75 -35.56 -15.49
C PHE A 634 -11.40 -35.70 -14.11
N ASP A 635 -11.04 -34.82 -13.17
CA ASP A 635 -11.61 -34.82 -11.83
C ASP A 635 -12.98 -34.11 -11.79
N PRO A 636 -13.93 -34.57 -10.95
CA PRO A 636 -15.26 -33.97 -10.90
C PRO A 636 -15.30 -32.51 -10.41
N GLY A 637 -16.17 -31.71 -11.01
CA GLY A 637 -16.56 -30.39 -10.48
C GLY A 637 -15.73 -29.20 -10.98
N GLY A 638 -14.91 -29.40 -12.01
CA GLY A 638 -14.18 -28.33 -12.69
C GLY A 638 -15.05 -27.55 -13.69
N THR A 639 -14.79 -26.27 -13.87
CA THR A 639 -15.41 -25.47 -14.94
C THR A 639 -14.53 -25.51 -16.20
N TYR A 640 -14.91 -26.31 -17.18
CA TYR A 640 -14.16 -26.45 -18.44
C TYR A 640 -14.34 -25.23 -19.36
N ARG A 641 -13.23 -24.68 -19.85
CA ARG A 641 -13.23 -23.57 -20.82
C ARG A 641 -12.59 -24.00 -22.14
N PRO A 642 -13.11 -23.55 -23.30
CA PRO A 642 -12.45 -23.80 -24.58
C PRO A 642 -10.97 -23.38 -24.55
N GLY A 643 -10.09 -24.27 -25.01
CA GLY A 643 -8.66 -24.01 -25.06
C GLY A 643 -7.88 -24.36 -23.79
N ASP A 644 -8.52 -24.69 -22.66
CA ASP A 644 -7.84 -25.28 -21.49
C ASP A 644 -7.09 -26.54 -21.93
N TYR A 645 -5.79 -26.65 -21.62
CA TYR A 645 -5.00 -27.80 -22.06
C TYR A 645 -4.00 -28.30 -21.03
N TRP A 646 -3.61 -29.56 -21.19
CA TRP A 646 -2.55 -30.25 -20.45
C TRP A 646 -1.54 -30.85 -21.40
N GLN A 647 -0.27 -30.85 -21.01
CA GLN A 647 0.82 -31.49 -21.74
C GLN A 647 1.30 -32.72 -20.99
N ILE A 648 1.46 -33.83 -21.72
CA ILE A 648 1.78 -35.14 -21.15
C ILE A 648 2.96 -35.71 -21.97
N PRO A 649 4.21 -35.49 -21.52
CA PRO A 649 5.38 -36.04 -22.21
C PRO A 649 5.43 -37.56 -22.01
N ALA A 650 5.44 -38.33 -23.09
CA ALA A 650 5.59 -39.78 -23.07
C ALA A 650 7.00 -40.19 -23.51
N ARG A 651 7.60 -41.18 -22.82
CA ARG A 651 8.97 -41.61 -23.06
C ARG A 651 9.05 -43.09 -23.32
N THR A 652 9.64 -43.45 -24.46
CA THR A 652 9.89 -44.85 -24.83
C THR A 652 10.84 -45.52 -23.83
N ILE A 653 11.86 -44.81 -23.36
CA ILE A 653 12.88 -45.39 -22.48
C ILE A 653 12.34 -45.79 -21.09
N SER A 654 11.36 -45.07 -20.56
CA SER A 654 10.70 -45.42 -19.30
C SER A 654 9.44 -46.25 -19.49
N ALA A 655 8.97 -46.41 -20.74
CA ALA A 655 7.66 -46.96 -21.06
C ALA A 655 6.53 -46.33 -20.23
N ASP A 656 6.64 -45.04 -19.91
CA ASP A 656 5.71 -44.29 -19.05
C ASP A 656 5.60 -42.82 -19.51
N VAL A 657 4.63 -42.11 -18.95
CA VAL A 657 4.50 -40.65 -19.06
C VAL A 657 5.28 -39.95 -17.94
N GLU A 658 5.91 -38.82 -18.26
CA GLU A 658 6.53 -37.92 -17.28
C GLU A 658 5.44 -37.11 -16.54
N TRP A 659 4.67 -37.79 -15.69
CA TRP A 659 3.62 -37.17 -14.88
C TRP A 659 3.97 -37.21 -13.39
N PRO A 660 3.74 -36.12 -12.63
CA PRO A 660 4.01 -36.12 -11.20
C PRO A 660 3.15 -37.13 -10.44
N ARG A 661 3.75 -37.84 -9.50
CA ARG A 661 3.11 -38.84 -8.64
C ARG A 661 3.19 -38.41 -7.17
N ASP A 662 2.20 -38.78 -6.38
CA ASP A 662 2.20 -38.57 -4.94
C ASP A 662 3.10 -39.60 -4.21
N ASP A 663 3.12 -39.54 -2.87
CA ASP A 663 3.95 -40.45 -2.05
C ASP A 663 3.53 -41.93 -2.18
N ASN A 664 2.31 -42.21 -2.66
CA ASN A 664 1.80 -43.56 -2.92
C ASN A 664 2.09 -44.03 -4.36
N GLY A 665 2.67 -43.17 -5.20
CA GLY A 665 2.92 -43.45 -6.62
C GLY A 665 1.73 -43.18 -7.52
N ASP A 666 0.63 -42.64 -6.99
CA ASP A 666 -0.57 -42.33 -7.75
C ASP A 666 -0.37 -41.05 -8.56
N PRO A 667 -0.86 -40.98 -9.82
CA PRO A 667 -0.80 -39.78 -10.63
C PRO A 667 -1.50 -38.60 -9.95
N MET A 668 -0.77 -37.51 -9.73
CA MET A 668 -1.31 -36.30 -9.10
C MET A 668 -2.26 -35.56 -10.05
N LEU A 669 -3.30 -34.96 -9.49
CA LEU A 669 -4.15 -34.02 -10.23
C LEU A 669 -3.39 -32.72 -10.56
N ARG A 670 -3.58 -32.21 -11.78
CA ARG A 670 -2.95 -30.98 -12.29
C ARG A 670 -4.00 -30.07 -12.91
N GLU A 671 -3.88 -28.77 -12.63
CA GLU A 671 -4.60 -27.71 -13.35
C GLU A 671 -4.09 -27.62 -14.81
N PRO A 672 -4.86 -27.03 -15.75
CA PRO A 672 -4.40 -26.79 -17.10
C PRO A 672 -3.06 -26.04 -17.10
N ALA A 673 -2.18 -26.43 -18.02
CA ALA A 673 -1.00 -25.65 -18.40
C ALA A 673 -1.38 -24.37 -19.20
N GLY A 674 -2.65 -24.29 -19.62
CA GLY A 674 -3.21 -23.15 -20.33
C GLY A 674 -3.35 -21.88 -19.51
N VAL A 675 -4.02 -20.91 -20.12
CA VAL A 675 -4.02 -19.53 -19.67
C VAL A 675 -4.83 -19.34 -18.39
N ALA A 676 -4.29 -18.60 -17.42
CA ALA A 676 -5.06 -18.19 -16.26
C ALA A 676 -5.71 -16.82 -16.54
N ASP A 677 -7.04 -16.79 -16.65
CA ASP A 677 -7.78 -15.54 -16.67
C ASP A 677 -7.67 -14.82 -15.32
N ALA A 678 -7.57 -13.51 -15.37
CA ALA A 678 -7.60 -12.63 -14.22
C ALA A 678 -8.58 -11.48 -14.48
N TYR A 679 -9.31 -11.10 -13.42
CA TYR A 679 -10.42 -10.18 -13.55
C TYR A 679 -10.23 -8.92 -12.71
N CYS A 680 -10.68 -7.77 -13.21
CA CYS A 680 -10.71 -6.49 -12.48
C CYS A 680 -12.05 -5.80 -12.69
N ARG A 681 -12.72 -5.37 -11.60
CA ARG A 681 -13.90 -4.50 -11.73
C ARG A 681 -13.48 -3.14 -12.29
N LEU A 682 -14.18 -2.62 -13.29
CA LEU A 682 -13.88 -1.31 -13.89
C LEU A 682 -14.91 -0.26 -13.50
N GLY A 683 -16.19 -0.61 -13.50
CA GLY A 683 -17.24 0.36 -13.20
C GLY A 683 -18.64 -0.22 -13.35
N ILE A 684 -19.63 0.57 -13.01
CA ILE A 684 -21.05 0.23 -13.19
C ILE A 684 -21.61 1.12 -14.29
N VAL A 685 -22.28 0.49 -15.24
CA VAL A 685 -22.93 1.14 -16.38
C VAL A 685 -24.41 0.82 -16.35
N GLU A 686 -25.23 1.84 -16.58
CA GLU A 686 -26.66 1.70 -16.73
C GLU A 686 -27.07 2.09 -18.16
N VAL A 687 -27.99 1.32 -18.71
CA VAL A 687 -28.58 1.53 -20.03
C VAL A 687 -30.09 1.67 -19.85
N ASP A 688 -30.64 2.82 -20.22
CA ASP A 688 -32.07 3.09 -20.08
C ASP A 688 -32.91 2.41 -21.18
N GLY A 689 -34.24 2.55 -21.09
CA GLY A 689 -35.17 1.97 -22.07
C GLY A 689 -35.06 2.54 -23.48
N GLU A 690 -34.38 3.68 -23.65
CA GLU A 690 -34.09 4.31 -24.95
C GLU A 690 -32.68 3.97 -25.45
N GLY A 691 -31.93 3.13 -24.72
CA GLY A 691 -30.58 2.70 -25.05
C GLY A 691 -29.50 3.74 -24.76
N ARG A 692 -29.79 4.74 -23.91
CA ARG A 692 -28.83 5.74 -23.44
C ARG A 692 -28.01 5.17 -22.30
N VAL A 693 -26.73 5.51 -22.29
CA VAL A 693 -25.70 4.97 -21.41
C VAL A 693 -25.33 6.00 -20.36
N THR A 694 -25.23 5.57 -19.11
CA THR A 694 -24.64 6.34 -18.01
C THR A 694 -23.62 5.48 -17.26
N VAL A 695 -22.44 6.05 -16.99
CA VAL A 695 -21.46 5.44 -16.09
C VAL A 695 -21.82 5.87 -14.66
N ALA A 696 -22.40 4.94 -13.88
CA ALA A 696 -22.89 5.21 -12.54
C ALA A 696 -21.77 5.22 -11.49
N SER A 697 -20.68 4.46 -11.70
CA SER A 697 -19.55 4.39 -10.77
C SER A 697 -18.26 3.94 -11.46
N ASP A 698 -17.11 4.45 -11.02
CA ASP A 698 -15.77 3.95 -11.38
C ASP A 698 -15.26 3.06 -10.23
N CYS A 699 -14.98 1.80 -10.53
CA CYS A 699 -14.57 0.80 -9.54
C CYS A 699 -13.06 0.52 -9.55
N ARG A 700 -12.29 1.25 -10.36
CA ARG A 700 -10.85 1.05 -10.47
C ARG A 700 -10.15 1.57 -9.21
N ALA A 701 -9.30 0.73 -8.63
CA ALA A 701 -8.38 1.17 -7.58
C ALA A 701 -7.23 1.97 -8.21
N VAL A 702 -7.36 3.31 -8.24
CA VAL A 702 -6.32 4.18 -8.78
C VAL A 702 -5.26 4.44 -7.71
N PHE A 703 -4.00 4.16 -8.01
CA PHE A 703 -2.89 4.33 -7.06
C PHE A 703 -1.85 5.33 -7.58
N PRO A 704 -1.36 6.26 -6.74
CA PRO A 704 -0.23 7.11 -7.12
C PRO A 704 1.05 6.25 -7.18
N PRO A 705 2.12 6.69 -7.87
CA PRO A 705 3.40 5.99 -7.79
C PRO A 705 3.84 5.88 -6.32
N LEU A 706 4.56 4.80 -5.97
CA LEU A 706 5.00 4.55 -4.57
C LEU A 706 5.74 5.76 -3.96
N THR A 707 6.46 6.52 -4.77
CA THR A 707 7.18 7.74 -4.36
C THR A 707 6.27 8.93 -4.05
N ALA A 708 4.98 8.87 -4.42
CA ALA A 708 3.98 9.90 -4.19
C ALA A 708 3.01 9.56 -3.04
N PHE A 709 3.08 8.36 -2.45
CA PHE A 709 2.19 7.96 -1.37
C PHE A 709 2.54 8.70 -0.06
N GLU A 710 1.63 9.54 0.42
CA GLU A 710 1.77 10.22 1.71
C GLU A 710 1.38 9.25 2.84
N GLN A 711 2.26 9.12 3.83
CA GLN A 711 2.07 8.24 4.98
C GLN A 711 2.01 9.06 6.26
N LEU A 712 1.01 8.77 7.08
CA LEU A 712 0.93 9.21 8.47
C LEU A 712 1.85 8.34 9.33
N LEU A 713 2.88 8.93 9.90
CA LEU A 713 3.88 8.27 10.74
C LEU A 713 3.75 8.79 12.17
N TYR A 714 3.74 7.89 13.15
CA TYR A 714 3.74 8.26 14.56
C TYR A 714 5.05 8.95 14.95
N VAL A 715 4.96 10.02 15.75
CA VAL A 715 6.12 10.73 16.30
C VAL A 715 6.15 10.64 17.83
N SER A 716 5.11 11.12 18.52
CA SER A 716 5.09 11.13 19.99
C SER A 716 3.68 11.30 20.57
N GLY A 717 3.57 11.16 21.90
CA GLY A 717 2.39 11.56 22.67
C GLY A 717 1.38 10.44 22.98
N ASP A 718 1.64 9.20 22.57
CA ASP A 718 0.80 8.05 22.92
C ASP A 718 1.13 7.47 24.32
N GLY A 719 0.13 6.86 24.97
CA GLY A 719 0.27 6.12 26.23
C GLY A 719 0.56 6.97 27.46
N GLN A 720 0.15 8.24 27.47
CA GLN A 720 0.43 9.16 28.56
C GLN A 720 -0.60 9.11 29.68
N ASP A 721 -0.19 9.48 30.90
CA ASP A 721 -1.08 9.60 32.05
C ASP A 721 -1.17 11.06 32.52
N ALA A 722 -2.37 11.53 32.83
CA ALA A 722 -2.59 12.83 33.45
C ALA A 722 -3.80 12.83 34.37
N ALA A 723 -3.94 13.87 35.20
CA ALA A 723 -5.16 14.06 35.96
C ALA A 723 -6.36 14.34 35.01
N PRO A 724 -7.57 13.87 35.34
CA PRO A 724 -8.79 14.27 34.64
C PRO A 724 -8.89 15.80 34.49
N GLY A 725 -9.15 16.29 33.27
CA GLY A 725 -9.20 17.73 32.96
C GLY A 725 -7.85 18.40 32.71
N ALA A 726 -6.72 17.73 33.01
CA ALA A 726 -5.39 18.27 32.79
C ALA A 726 -4.91 18.06 31.36
N LEU A 727 -4.03 18.96 30.90
CA LEU A 727 -3.28 18.83 29.67
C LEU A 727 -2.25 17.70 29.80
N LEU A 728 -2.10 16.88 28.76
CA LEU A 728 -1.05 15.86 28.70
C LEU A 728 0.36 16.50 28.75
N PRO A 729 1.34 15.83 29.39
CA PRO A 729 2.71 16.35 29.49
C PRO A 729 3.41 16.56 28.14
N GLN A 730 3.07 15.77 27.13
CA GLN A 730 3.55 15.91 25.76
C GLN A 730 2.38 16.03 24.77
N PRO A 731 2.51 16.84 23.72
CA PRO A 731 1.51 16.90 22.67
C PRO A 731 1.47 15.60 21.87
N LEU A 732 0.30 15.30 21.30
CA LEU A 732 0.15 14.29 20.27
C LEU A 732 0.88 14.79 19.03
N ALA A 733 1.83 14.02 18.50
CA ALA A 733 2.57 14.40 17.31
C ALA A 733 2.66 13.26 16.32
N LEU A 734 2.55 13.62 15.05
CA LEU A 734 2.70 12.73 13.92
C LEU A 734 3.40 13.46 12.78
N ARG A 735 3.80 12.71 11.76
CA ARG A 735 4.46 13.23 10.56
C ARG A 735 3.79 12.72 9.31
N VAL A 736 3.64 13.57 8.30
CA VAL A 736 3.26 13.19 6.94
C VAL A 736 4.52 13.18 6.08
N ALA A 737 4.79 12.05 5.43
CA ALA A 737 5.96 11.89 4.57
C ALA A 737 5.65 11.09 3.31
N ARG A 738 6.36 11.39 2.22
CA ARG A 738 6.46 10.56 1.02
C ARG A 738 7.76 9.77 1.08
N GLY A 739 7.67 8.52 1.55
CA GLY A 739 8.85 7.73 1.91
C GLY A 739 9.63 8.41 3.04
N SER A 740 10.86 8.85 2.78
CA SER A 740 11.69 9.60 3.74
C SER A 740 11.57 11.13 3.62
N VAL A 741 10.85 11.64 2.62
CA VAL A 741 10.73 13.07 2.34
C VAL A 741 9.53 13.65 3.10
N PRO A 742 9.71 14.62 4.00
CA PRO A 742 8.60 15.27 4.68
C PRO A 742 7.66 16.02 3.72
N VAL A 743 6.36 16.03 4.02
CA VAL A 743 5.36 16.81 3.28
C VAL A 743 4.93 18.00 4.11
N GLU A 744 5.34 19.19 3.71
CA GLU A 744 4.89 20.46 4.31
C GLU A 744 3.48 20.83 3.82
N GLY A 745 2.65 21.33 4.73
CA GLY A 745 1.31 21.84 4.42
C GLY A 745 0.19 20.80 4.28
N ALA A 746 0.48 19.51 4.47
CA ALA A 746 -0.52 18.44 4.50
C ALA A 746 -1.49 18.64 5.67
N ARG A 747 -2.78 18.38 5.46
CA ARG A 747 -3.83 18.65 6.47
C ARG A 747 -4.10 17.41 7.31
N VAL A 748 -4.15 17.60 8.63
CA VAL A 748 -4.35 16.52 9.61
C VAL A 748 -5.46 16.91 10.57
N ARG A 749 -6.41 15.99 10.82
CA ARG A 749 -7.48 16.17 11.82
C ARG A 749 -7.24 15.26 13.02
N PHE A 750 -7.16 15.85 14.21
CA PHE A 750 -7.27 15.15 15.49
C PHE A 750 -8.72 15.19 15.97
N GLN A 751 -9.30 14.06 16.35
CA GLN A 751 -10.68 13.94 16.79
C GLN A 751 -10.78 13.05 18.03
N VAL A 752 -11.51 13.50 19.04
CA VAL A 752 -11.74 12.72 20.26
C VAL A 752 -12.65 11.53 19.91
N GLU A 753 -12.18 10.31 20.14
CA GLU A 753 -12.93 9.07 19.89
C GLU A 753 -13.65 8.56 21.14
N SER A 754 -13.00 8.63 22.31
CA SER A 754 -13.59 8.20 23.59
C SER A 754 -12.94 8.89 24.79
N GLY A 755 -13.69 9.04 25.89
CA GLY A 755 -13.20 9.64 27.14
C GLY A 755 -13.45 11.15 27.29
N GLY A 756 -13.76 11.85 26.20
CA GLY A 756 -13.98 13.29 26.18
C GLY A 756 -12.67 14.10 26.15
N GLY A 757 -12.71 15.34 26.63
CA GLY A 757 -11.55 16.23 26.66
C GLY A 757 -11.53 17.26 25.52
N ARG A 758 -10.37 17.86 25.28
CA ARG A 758 -10.18 18.86 24.21
C ARG A 758 -8.89 18.61 23.46
N VAL A 759 -8.95 18.60 22.13
CA VAL A 759 -7.81 18.54 21.22
C VAL A 759 -7.61 19.93 20.61
N GLY A 760 -6.42 20.51 20.74
CA GLY A 760 -6.13 21.87 20.24
C GLY A 760 -7.09 22.94 20.78
N GLY A 761 -7.60 22.75 22.00
CA GLY A 761 -8.62 23.60 22.64
C GLY A 761 -10.07 23.32 22.23
N SER A 762 -10.31 22.51 21.20
CA SER A 762 -11.64 22.16 20.69
C SER A 762 -12.21 20.89 21.36
N PRO A 763 -13.50 20.87 21.73
CA PRO A 763 -14.11 19.74 22.45
C PRO A 763 -14.32 18.47 21.62
N TRP A 764 -14.22 18.54 20.28
CA TRP A 764 -14.54 17.40 19.39
C TRP A 764 -13.45 17.12 18.36
N GLN A 765 -12.95 18.14 17.67
CA GLN A 765 -11.94 17.99 16.62
C GLN A 765 -11.07 19.23 16.44
N PHE A 766 -9.84 19.03 16.01
CA PHE A 766 -8.86 20.06 15.70
C PHE A 766 -8.13 19.72 14.41
N GLU A 767 -8.11 20.64 13.46
CA GLU A 767 -7.37 20.50 12.20
C GLU A 767 -6.15 21.39 12.20
N THR A 768 -5.02 20.85 11.74
CA THR A 768 -3.78 21.60 11.56
C THR A 768 -3.07 21.17 10.28
N ARG A 769 -2.01 21.90 9.91
CA ARG A 769 -1.14 21.55 8.79
C ARG A 769 0.23 21.13 9.29
N THR A 770 0.89 20.28 8.50
CA THR A 770 2.26 19.89 8.75
C THR A 770 3.25 21.02 8.47
N ASP A 771 4.34 21.08 9.23
CA ASP A 771 5.46 22.00 9.03
C ASP A 771 6.48 21.51 7.98
N ALA A 772 7.61 22.21 7.84
CA ALA A 772 8.68 21.86 6.89
C ALA A 772 9.32 20.48 7.14
N ASP A 773 9.23 19.96 8.37
CA ASP A 773 9.66 18.61 8.74
C ASP A 773 8.51 17.58 8.61
N GLY A 774 7.40 18.01 8.01
CA GLY A 774 6.20 17.23 7.78
C GLY A 774 5.43 16.93 9.06
N GLN A 775 5.73 17.57 10.19
CA GLN A 775 5.13 17.25 11.48
C GLN A 775 3.86 18.07 11.74
N ALA A 776 2.85 17.42 12.31
CA ALA A 776 1.66 18.04 12.86
C ALA A 776 1.51 17.60 14.32
N SER A 777 1.23 18.56 15.19
CA SER A 777 1.05 18.30 16.62
C SER A 777 -0.23 18.93 17.17
N CYS A 778 -0.71 18.37 18.27
CA CYS A 778 -1.91 18.81 18.96
C CYS A 778 -1.80 18.56 20.46
N ASP A 779 -2.07 19.61 21.23
CA ASP A 779 -2.28 19.51 22.67
C ASP A 779 -3.57 18.76 22.97
N TRP A 780 -3.56 17.85 23.95
CA TRP A 780 -4.74 17.10 24.36
C TRP A 780 -4.94 17.20 25.88
N SER A 781 -6.08 17.74 26.31
CA SER A 781 -6.52 17.71 27.71
C SER A 781 -7.53 16.59 27.93
N LEU A 782 -7.32 15.75 28.96
CA LEU A 782 -8.18 14.60 29.24
C LEU A 782 -9.57 15.02 29.73
N GLY A 783 -10.60 14.26 29.34
CA GLY A 783 -11.95 14.40 29.89
C GLY A 783 -12.08 13.87 31.33
N PRO A 784 -13.26 14.02 31.95
CA PRO A 784 -13.52 13.58 33.33
C PRO A 784 -13.44 12.04 33.47
N ALA A 785 -12.78 11.55 34.52
CA ALA A 785 -12.61 10.11 34.76
C ALA A 785 -13.52 9.59 35.87
N ALA A 786 -14.74 9.18 35.48
CA ALA A 786 -15.74 8.71 36.44
C ALA A 786 -15.69 7.18 36.71
N ALA A 787 -15.23 6.35 35.76
CA ALA A 787 -15.16 4.87 35.90
C ALA A 787 -14.26 4.21 34.82
N ALA A 788 -13.98 2.91 34.91
CA ALA A 788 -13.07 2.15 34.03
C ALA A 788 -13.68 1.68 32.69
N PRO A 789 -14.42 2.54 31.97
CA PRO A 789 -13.94 2.80 30.60
C PRO A 789 -13.58 4.26 30.33
N ALA A 790 -14.08 5.21 31.12
CA ALA A 790 -13.77 6.64 30.97
C ALA A 790 -12.32 7.02 31.38
N ARG A 791 -11.63 6.13 32.10
CA ARG A 791 -10.20 6.28 32.42
C ARG A 791 -9.30 6.14 31.20
N PHE A 792 -9.63 5.27 30.25
CA PHE A 792 -8.88 5.10 29.01
C PHE A 792 -9.52 5.95 27.92
N GLN A 793 -8.79 6.97 27.49
CA GLN A 793 -9.28 7.92 26.50
C GLN A 793 -8.54 7.73 25.19
N ARG A 794 -9.18 8.10 24.07
CA ARG A 794 -8.61 7.92 22.73
C ARG A 794 -8.86 9.13 21.85
N VAL A 795 -7.83 9.52 21.11
CA VAL A 795 -7.90 10.51 20.03
C VAL A 795 -7.43 9.85 18.74
N ARG A 796 -8.25 9.93 17.70
CA ARG A 796 -7.86 9.54 16.34
C ARG A 796 -7.27 10.73 15.62
N ALA A 797 -6.18 10.53 14.89
CA ALA A 797 -5.65 11.51 13.95
C ALA A 797 -5.71 10.94 12.53
N SER A 798 -6.15 11.73 11.55
CA SER A 798 -6.33 11.32 10.16
C SER A 798 -5.74 12.33 9.18
N LEU A 799 -5.11 11.84 8.11
CA LEU A 799 -4.72 12.65 6.97
C LEU A 799 -5.97 13.05 6.17
N LEU A 800 -6.07 14.30 5.73
CA LEU A 800 -7.21 14.81 4.97
C LEU A 800 -6.86 15.08 3.50
N ASP A 801 -7.84 14.89 2.62
CA ASP A 801 -7.77 15.31 1.22
C ASP A 801 -8.09 16.82 1.02
N ALA A 802 -8.21 17.24 -0.25
CA ALA A 802 -8.52 18.62 -0.61
C ALA A 802 -9.91 19.08 -0.14
N ASP A 803 -10.86 18.15 -0.01
CA ASP A 803 -12.26 18.38 0.37
C ASP A 803 -12.50 18.18 1.88
N HIS A 804 -11.42 18.10 2.66
CA HIS A 804 -11.43 17.87 4.11
C HIS A 804 -12.02 16.51 4.53
N GLN A 805 -12.04 15.51 3.65
CA GLN A 805 -12.41 14.14 4.00
C GLN A 805 -11.17 13.37 4.45
N ALA A 806 -11.36 12.45 5.41
CA ALA A 806 -10.27 11.63 5.93
C ALA A 806 -9.90 10.53 4.91
N LEU A 807 -8.62 10.42 4.59
CA LEU A 807 -8.11 9.39 3.69
C LEU A 807 -8.22 8.01 4.37
N PRO A 808 -8.89 7.02 3.75
CA PRO A 808 -9.02 5.68 4.31
C PRO A 808 -7.67 5.05 4.65
N GLY A 809 -7.54 4.48 5.85
CA GLY A 809 -6.33 3.79 6.31
C GLY A 809 -5.15 4.69 6.71
N GLN A 810 -5.22 6.01 6.49
CA GLN A 810 -4.21 6.98 6.94
C GLN A 810 -4.58 7.57 8.31
N LEU A 811 -4.53 6.74 9.35
CA LEU A 811 -4.86 7.17 10.71
C LEU A 811 -3.90 6.62 11.77
N ILE A 812 -3.76 7.38 12.85
CA ILE A 812 -3.08 6.99 14.08
C ILE A 812 -4.03 7.21 15.24
N VAL A 813 -4.13 6.23 16.15
CA VAL A 813 -4.91 6.37 17.38
C VAL A 813 -3.94 6.56 18.54
N PHE A 814 -4.13 7.64 19.29
CA PHE A 814 -3.41 7.93 20.53
C PHE A 814 -4.31 7.57 21.72
N CYS A 815 -3.70 6.98 22.74
CA CYS A 815 -4.33 6.57 23.98
C CYS A 815 -3.73 7.34 25.16
N ALA A 816 -4.54 7.59 26.19
CA ALA A 816 -4.07 8.15 27.45
C ALA A 816 -4.91 7.67 28.62
N THR A 817 -4.33 7.65 29.82
CA THR A 817 -5.02 7.28 31.07
C THR A 817 -5.24 8.49 31.96
N ALA A 818 -6.47 8.63 32.44
CA ALA A 818 -6.80 9.61 33.46
C ALA A 818 -6.59 9.01 34.87
N SER A 819 -5.51 9.39 35.54
CA SER A 819 -5.03 8.79 36.81
C SER A 819 -5.54 9.51 38.06
N LEU A 820 -5.86 8.72 39.11
CA LEU A 820 -6.31 9.21 40.43
C LEU A 820 -5.17 9.08 41.47
N ALA A 821 -5.12 9.94 42.50
CA ALA A 821 -4.10 9.93 43.54
C ALA A 821 -4.68 9.64 44.94
N LEU A 822 -4.02 8.75 45.71
CA LEU A 822 -4.29 8.47 47.12
C LEU A 822 -3.28 9.23 48.01
N GLN A 823 -3.76 10.11 48.90
CA GLN A 823 -2.93 11.04 49.68
C GLN A 823 -3.13 10.85 51.20
N TYR A 824 -2.06 11.08 51.99
CA TYR A 824 -2.14 11.16 53.45
C TYR A 824 -2.85 12.45 53.86
N VAL A 825 -3.75 12.35 54.84
CA VAL A 825 -4.40 13.51 55.45
C VAL A 825 -4.03 13.60 56.93
N SER A 826 -4.25 12.53 57.71
CA SER A 826 -3.96 12.53 59.15
C SER A 826 -3.85 11.12 59.75
N GLY A 827 -3.26 10.98 60.94
CA GLY A 827 -3.35 9.79 61.78
C GLY A 827 -2.12 8.87 61.88
N ASP A 828 -0.99 9.19 61.25
CA ASP A 828 0.25 8.38 61.33
C ASP A 828 1.08 8.68 62.61
N GLY A 829 1.80 7.67 63.12
CA GLY A 829 2.77 7.81 64.23
C GLY A 829 2.18 7.89 65.65
N GLN A 830 0.92 7.52 65.84
CA GLN A 830 0.22 7.71 67.11
C GLN A 830 0.55 6.65 68.18
N GLN A 831 0.29 6.97 69.45
CA GLN A 831 0.42 6.04 70.57
C GLN A 831 -0.92 5.89 71.29
N ALA A 832 -1.25 4.68 71.72
CA ALA A 832 -2.39 4.40 72.59
C ALA A 832 -2.08 3.25 73.54
N ALA A 833 -2.88 3.10 74.59
CA ALA A 833 -2.77 1.95 75.48
C ALA A 833 -3.00 0.64 74.70
N PRO A 834 -2.36 -0.48 75.09
CA PRO A 834 -2.66 -1.80 74.54
C PRO A 834 -4.17 -2.08 74.51
N GLY A 835 -4.72 -2.42 73.33
CA GLY A 835 -6.15 -2.66 73.15
C GLY A 835 -7.03 -1.39 73.05
N GLY A 836 -6.46 -0.19 73.02
CA GLY A 836 -7.16 1.10 72.87
C GLY A 836 -7.34 1.55 71.42
N THR A 837 -8.36 2.37 71.16
CA THR A 837 -8.54 3.06 69.86
C THR A 837 -7.56 4.22 69.74
N LEU A 838 -7.04 4.47 68.54
CA LEU A 838 -6.21 5.64 68.30
C LEU A 838 -6.96 6.95 68.62
N PRO A 839 -6.29 7.95 69.20
CA PRO A 839 -6.89 9.26 69.50
C PRO A 839 -7.44 9.99 68.27
N HIS A 840 -6.78 9.85 67.12
CA HIS A 840 -7.21 10.38 65.83
C HIS A 840 -7.38 9.24 64.82
N ALA A 841 -8.45 9.27 64.03
CA ALA A 841 -8.65 8.29 62.96
C ALA A 841 -7.61 8.47 61.84
N LEU A 842 -7.39 7.43 61.04
CA LEU A 842 -6.55 7.52 59.85
C LEU A 842 -7.39 8.12 58.73
N GLU A 843 -6.96 9.24 58.17
CA GLU A 843 -7.66 9.88 57.05
C GLU A 843 -6.78 9.84 55.80
N VAL A 844 -7.38 9.40 54.70
CA VAL A 844 -6.80 9.44 53.36
C VAL A 844 -7.71 10.22 52.42
N ARG A 845 -7.13 10.85 51.39
CA ARG A 845 -7.89 11.54 50.35
C ARG A 845 -7.64 10.90 48.99
N VAL A 846 -8.70 10.62 48.24
CA VAL A 846 -8.63 10.30 46.81
C VAL A 846 -8.99 11.54 46.00
N ALA A 847 -8.06 11.98 45.16
CA ALA A 847 -8.19 13.23 44.41
C ALA A 847 -7.69 13.09 42.96
N ASN A 848 -8.22 13.93 42.07
CA ASN A 848 -7.70 14.15 40.71
C ASN A 848 -6.70 15.33 40.66
N GLY A 849 -5.83 15.43 41.66
CA GLY A 849 -4.89 16.54 41.82
C GLY A 849 -5.37 17.56 42.86
N VAL A 850 -6.44 18.30 42.59
CA VAL A 850 -6.94 19.37 43.49
C VAL A 850 -8.31 19.04 44.09
N ASP A 851 -9.21 18.43 43.30
CA ASP A 851 -10.57 18.13 43.73
C ASP A 851 -10.67 16.72 44.31
N GLY A 852 -11.51 16.60 45.34
CA GLY A 852 -11.82 15.32 45.94
C GLY A 852 -12.81 14.54 45.09
N ILE A 853 -12.62 13.23 44.96
CA ILE A 853 -13.54 12.39 44.21
C ILE A 853 -14.37 11.58 45.19
N ALA A 854 -15.68 11.77 45.16
CA ALA A 854 -16.63 11.05 46.00
C ALA A 854 -16.90 9.63 45.50
N GLY A 855 -17.25 8.74 46.43
CA GLY A 855 -17.72 7.38 46.12
C GLY A 855 -16.63 6.38 45.75
N VAL A 856 -15.34 6.73 45.88
CA VAL A 856 -14.23 5.83 45.56
C VAL A 856 -13.95 4.93 46.77
N GLY A 857 -13.94 3.62 46.58
CA GLY A 857 -13.63 2.65 47.65
C GLY A 857 -12.13 2.59 47.96
N VAL A 858 -11.79 2.71 49.24
CA VAL A 858 -10.45 2.36 49.76
C VAL A 858 -10.57 1.16 50.69
N ARG A 859 -9.50 0.39 50.90
CA ARG A 859 -9.47 -0.79 51.78
C ARG A 859 -8.40 -0.67 52.85
N ALA A 860 -8.78 -0.77 54.11
CA ALA A 860 -7.85 -0.79 55.24
C ALA A 860 -7.54 -2.22 55.70
N VAL A 861 -6.26 -2.56 55.80
CA VAL A 861 -5.75 -3.88 56.19
C VAL A 861 -4.74 -3.72 57.31
N VAL A 862 -4.95 -4.43 58.43
CA VAL A 862 -3.96 -4.47 59.53
C VAL A 862 -2.80 -5.37 59.09
N GLU A 863 -1.60 -4.80 59.00
CA GLU A 863 -0.39 -5.51 58.57
C GLU A 863 0.38 -6.10 59.76
N GLN A 864 0.41 -5.39 60.89
CA GLN A 864 1.27 -5.75 62.01
C GLN A 864 0.64 -5.36 63.35
N GLY A 865 0.84 -6.22 64.36
CA GLY A 865 0.54 -5.93 65.77
C GLY A 865 -0.83 -6.41 66.27
N GLY A 866 -1.68 -6.95 65.38
CA GLY A 866 -2.91 -7.68 65.76
C GLY A 866 -4.08 -6.81 66.21
N GLY A 867 -4.06 -5.50 65.92
CA GLY A 867 -5.19 -4.60 66.10
C GLY A 867 -6.38 -4.90 65.17
N SER A 868 -7.46 -4.13 65.28
CA SER A 868 -8.65 -4.26 64.42
C SER A 868 -9.10 -2.92 63.86
N ILE A 869 -9.67 -2.95 62.64
CA ILE A 869 -10.35 -1.79 62.05
C ILE A 869 -11.79 -1.78 62.55
N ALA A 870 -12.20 -0.67 63.16
CA ALA A 870 -13.57 -0.48 63.61
C ALA A 870 -14.42 0.10 62.48
N GLY A 871 -15.53 -0.58 62.14
CA GLY A 871 -16.42 -0.18 61.04
C GLY A 871 -16.17 -0.95 59.74
N SER A 872 -16.50 -0.35 58.59
CA SER A 872 -16.24 -0.95 57.28
C SER A 872 -14.74 -0.99 57.00
N ALA A 873 -14.21 -2.17 56.66
CA ALA A 873 -12.84 -2.31 56.17
C ALA A 873 -12.64 -1.70 54.78
N THR A 874 -13.73 -1.32 54.10
CA THR A 874 -13.71 -0.65 52.79
C THR A 874 -14.56 0.62 52.77
N PRO A 875 -14.13 1.73 53.41
CA PRO A 875 -14.88 2.98 53.34
C PRO A 875 -14.82 3.59 51.94
N THR A 876 -15.87 4.30 51.54
CA THR A 876 -15.89 5.12 50.33
C THR A 876 -15.60 6.58 50.68
N THR A 877 -15.00 7.30 49.75
CA THR A 877 -14.69 8.72 49.92
C THR A 877 -15.93 9.61 49.89
N ASP A 878 -15.91 10.69 50.68
CA ASP A 878 -16.98 11.71 50.70
C ASP A 878 -16.87 12.74 49.55
N ALA A 879 -17.71 13.78 49.57
CA ALA A 879 -17.72 14.85 48.56
C ALA A 879 -16.39 15.61 48.43
N GLN A 880 -15.54 15.56 49.45
CA GLN A 880 -14.21 16.16 49.51
C GLN A 880 -13.11 15.14 49.19
N GLY A 881 -13.49 13.91 48.84
CA GLY A 881 -12.59 12.82 48.50
C GLY A 881 -11.98 12.15 49.73
N LEU A 882 -12.46 12.41 50.94
CA LEU A 882 -11.88 11.90 52.19
C LEU A 882 -12.50 10.56 52.57
N ALA A 883 -11.66 9.62 52.99
CA ALA A 883 -12.06 8.38 53.63
C ALA A 883 -11.37 8.23 54.99
N THR A 884 -12.17 7.93 56.01
CA THR A 884 -11.74 7.85 57.41
C THR A 884 -11.78 6.40 57.89
N VAL A 885 -10.68 5.96 58.53
CA VAL A 885 -10.50 4.61 59.05
C VAL A 885 -10.20 4.68 60.55
N THR A 886 -11.06 4.08 61.37
CA THR A 886 -10.83 4.02 62.82
C THR A 886 -10.05 2.75 63.16
N TRP A 887 -8.91 2.91 63.85
CA TRP A 887 -8.01 1.79 64.15
C TRP A 887 -7.85 1.58 65.66
N ARG A 888 -8.05 0.34 66.11
CA ARG A 888 -7.81 -0.13 67.47
C ARG A 888 -6.51 -0.92 67.55
N LEU A 889 -5.61 -0.52 68.43
CA LEU A 889 -4.28 -1.13 68.56
C LEU A 889 -4.37 -2.50 69.24
N GLY A 890 -3.47 -3.42 68.86
CA GLY A 890 -3.29 -4.70 69.54
C GLY A 890 -2.59 -4.57 70.91
N MET A 891 -2.27 -5.70 71.53
CA MET A 891 -1.86 -5.76 72.93
C MET A 891 -0.38 -5.45 73.22
N GLY A 892 0.44 -5.08 72.22
CA GLY A 892 1.82 -4.66 72.46
C GLY A 892 2.63 -4.33 71.20
N GLY A 893 3.68 -3.52 71.35
CA GLY A 893 4.69 -3.24 70.33
C GLY A 893 4.27 -2.26 69.22
N ALA A 894 5.09 -2.19 68.16
CA ALA A 894 4.79 -1.42 66.96
C ALA A 894 3.66 -2.08 66.15
N GLN A 895 2.72 -1.25 65.70
CA GLN A 895 1.50 -1.61 65.01
C GLN A 895 1.51 -0.95 63.63
N ARG A 896 0.96 -1.59 62.59
CA ARG A 896 0.86 -1.01 61.23
C ARG A 896 -0.45 -1.37 60.53
N VAL A 897 -1.08 -0.39 59.90
CA VAL A 897 -2.25 -0.54 59.00
C VAL A 897 -1.92 0.02 57.62
N ARG A 898 -2.27 -0.69 56.56
CA ARG A 898 -2.19 -0.24 55.18
C ARG A 898 -3.58 0.14 54.67
N VAL A 899 -3.70 1.29 54.00
CA VAL A 899 -4.88 1.71 53.25
C VAL A 899 -4.59 1.61 51.76
N GLU A 900 -5.44 0.92 51.02
CA GLU A 900 -5.29 0.58 49.60
C GLU A 900 -6.39 1.24 48.77
N LEU A 901 -6.05 1.93 47.68
CA LEU A 901 -7.00 2.39 46.68
C LEU A 901 -7.36 1.20 45.78
N LEU A 902 -8.65 0.91 45.59
CA LEU A 902 -9.10 -0.21 44.77
C LEU A 902 -9.64 0.25 43.42
N ASP A 903 -9.55 -0.61 42.40
CA ASP A 903 -10.38 -0.52 41.19
C ASP A 903 -11.72 -1.27 41.37
N ASP A 904 -12.58 -1.20 40.35
CA ASP A 904 -13.92 -1.82 40.36
C ASP A 904 -13.85 -3.37 40.39
N ALA A 905 -12.70 -3.97 40.07
CA ALA A 905 -12.44 -5.41 40.17
C ALA A 905 -11.81 -5.83 41.53
N GLY A 906 -11.58 -4.86 42.43
CA GLY A 906 -10.99 -5.08 43.75
C GLY A 906 -9.46 -5.24 43.74
N GLN A 907 -8.78 -4.92 42.63
CA GLN A 907 -7.32 -4.85 42.55
C GLN A 907 -6.78 -3.56 43.15
N VAL A 908 -5.58 -3.64 43.73
CA VAL A 908 -4.94 -2.53 44.45
C VAL A 908 -4.20 -1.63 43.46
N LEU A 909 -4.64 -0.38 43.36
CA LEU A 909 -4.02 0.64 42.50
C LEU A 909 -2.90 1.40 43.22
N GLN A 910 -3.11 1.80 44.48
CA GLN A 910 -2.15 2.56 45.30
C GLN A 910 -2.25 2.16 46.77
N ARG A 911 -1.21 2.42 47.57
CA ARG A 911 -1.11 2.02 48.98
C ARG A 911 -0.48 3.13 49.83
N LEU A 912 -1.00 3.32 51.04
CA LEU A 912 -0.41 4.15 52.09
C LEU A 912 -0.36 3.35 53.41
N SER A 913 0.70 3.50 54.21
CA SER A 913 0.88 2.78 55.47
C SER A 913 0.93 3.72 56.67
N PHE A 914 0.19 3.39 57.72
CA PHE A 914 0.12 4.13 58.98
C PHE A 914 0.71 3.28 60.10
N ASN A 915 1.56 3.88 60.93
CA ASN A 915 2.22 3.26 62.07
C ASN A 915 1.62 3.78 63.37
N ALA A 916 1.60 2.93 64.40
CA ALA A 916 1.26 3.31 65.76
C ALA A 916 2.02 2.44 66.78
N THR A 917 2.09 2.87 68.05
CA THR A 917 2.75 2.07 69.11
C THR A 917 1.83 1.84 70.30
N ALA A 918 1.72 0.59 70.74
CA ALA A 918 1.06 0.22 72.00
C ALA A 918 2.09 0.24 73.15
N VAL A 919 2.03 1.23 74.03
CA VAL A 919 3.05 1.47 75.08
C VAL A 919 2.52 1.10 76.47
N VAL A 920 3.29 0.30 77.23
CA VAL A 920 3.12 0.03 78.67
C VAL A 920 4.19 0.84 79.41
N ALA A 921 3.80 1.61 80.44
CA ALA A 921 4.71 2.50 81.15
C ALA A 921 5.78 1.74 81.95
N SER A 922 7.07 1.94 81.64
CA SER A 922 8.21 1.67 82.55
C SER A 922 9.49 2.39 82.12
N ASP A 923 10.15 3.02 83.10
CA ASP A 923 11.37 3.83 83.02
C ASP A 923 12.65 3.06 82.63
N GLY A 924 13.61 3.73 81.97
CA GLY A 924 15.03 3.36 82.01
C GLY A 924 15.84 3.52 80.71
N GLY A 925 16.57 4.63 80.57
CA GLY A 925 17.62 4.80 79.55
C GLY A 925 18.09 6.25 79.38
N GLY A 926 18.83 6.81 80.33
CA GLY A 926 19.40 8.17 80.22
C GLY A 926 20.72 8.25 80.99
N CYS A 927 21.77 8.82 80.41
CA CYS A 927 23.11 8.75 80.98
C CYS A 927 23.37 9.67 82.18
N ASP A 928 24.50 9.41 82.87
CA ASP A 928 24.78 9.89 84.23
C ASP A 928 25.15 11.39 84.33
N ILE A 929 25.60 12.02 83.24
CA ILE A 929 26.00 13.43 83.22
C ILE A 929 24.93 14.25 82.50
N THR A 930 24.36 15.25 83.17
CA THR A 930 23.34 16.12 82.59
C THR A 930 23.82 17.57 82.44
N ILE A 931 23.57 18.18 81.28
CA ILE A 931 23.89 19.58 80.95
C ILE A 931 22.59 20.35 80.76
N GLY A 932 22.47 21.51 81.40
CA GLY A 932 21.34 22.41 81.27
C GLY A 932 20.79 22.92 82.59
N ARG A 933 19.72 23.72 82.50
CA ARG A 933 19.03 24.28 83.68
C ARG A 933 18.46 23.15 84.55
N GLY A 934 19.08 22.91 85.71
CA GLY A 934 18.73 21.82 86.64
C GLY A 934 19.53 20.52 86.44
N GLY A 935 20.50 20.50 85.52
CA GLY A 935 21.46 19.41 85.35
C GLY A 935 22.71 19.55 86.22
N GLN A 936 23.58 18.55 86.15
CA GLN A 936 24.84 18.48 86.90
C GLN A 936 25.81 19.64 86.54
N PHE A 937 25.78 20.12 85.31
CA PHE A 937 26.50 21.33 84.89
C PHE A 937 25.56 22.27 84.12
N ALA A 938 25.74 23.58 84.31
CA ALA A 938 24.88 24.59 83.70
C ALA A 938 25.12 24.75 82.19
N GLU A 939 26.38 24.66 81.75
CA GLU A 939 26.81 24.82 80.35
C GLU A 939 27.94 23.83 80.03
N LEU A 940 28.09 23.47 78.75
CA LEU A 940 29.21 22.66 78.26
C LEU A 940 30.16 23.52 77.42
N ASP A 941 31.43 23.57 77.82
CA ASP A 941 32.51 24.16 77.03
C ASP A 941 33.65 23.14 76.82
N SER A 942 34.60 23.47 75.94
CA SER A 942 35.76 22.62 75.63
C SER A 942 36.63 22.31 76.85
N GLY A 943 36.72 23.23 77.83
CA GLY A 943 37.48 23.04 79.05
C GLY A 943 36.83 22.04 80.01
N LEU A 944 35.51 22.10 80.17
CA LEU A 944 34.71 21.14 80.93
C LEU A 944 34.72 19.77 80.25
N LEU A 945 34.51 19.71 78.93
CA LEU A 945 34.56 18.45 78.19
C LEU A 945 35.94 17.78 78.33
N ALA A 946 37.04 18.54 78.21
CA ALA A 946 38.39 18.01 78.41
C ALA A 946 38.63 17.52 79.86
N LYS A 947 38.04 18.17 80.87
CA LYS A 947 38.09 17.69 82.27
C LYS A 947 37.28 16.41 82.45
N LEU A 948 36.07 16.34 81.89
CA LEU A 948 35.21 15.14 81.93
C LEU A 948 35.86 13.97 81.20
N MET A 949 36.52 14.20 80.07
CA MET A 949 37.27 13.17 79.36
C MET A 949 38.51 12.69 80.13
N LYS A 950 39.16 13.56 80.92
CA LYS A 950 40.26 13.15 81.83
C LYS A 950 39.77 12.41 83.08
N GLN A 951 38.56 12.70 83.58
CA GLN A 951 38.01 12.13 84.82
C GLN A 951 37.13 10.89 84.59
N GLY A 952 36.42 10.80 83.47
CA GLY A 952 35.41 9.78 83.14
C GLY A 952 35.95 8.49 82.53
N GLY A 953 37.27 8.34 82.39
CA GLY A 953 37.89 7.15 81.81
C GLY A 953 37.58 6.98 80.31
N SER A 954 37.46 5.72 79.85
CA SER A 954 37.34 5.37 78.43
C SER A 954 35.97 5.65 77.79
N ALA A 955 34.97 6.16 78.53
CA ALA A 955 33.66 6.50 78.00
C ALA A 955 32.95 7.62 78.79
N VAL A 956 32.49 8.66 78.08
CA VAL A 956 31.73 9.80 78.64
C VAL A 956 30.37 9.89 77.94
N CYS A 957 29.28 9.99 78.71
CA CYS A 957 27.89 9.99 78.23
C CYS A 957 27.17 11.22 78.80
N ILE A 958 26.80 12.17 77.95
CA ILE A 958 26.28 13.48 78.35
C ILE A 958 24.88 13.68 77.80
N CYS A 959 23.91 13.88 78.70
CA CYS A 959 22.54 14.23 78.36
C CYS A 959 22.30 15.72 78.40
N PHE A 960 21.82 16.30 77.31
CA PHE A 960 21.30 17.66 77.30
C PHE A 960 19.84 17.64 77.71
N LEU A 961 19.53 18.29 78.83
CA LEU A 961 18.14 18.50 79.25
C LEU A 961 17.39 19.36 78.22
N PRO A 962 16.06 19.23 78.08
CA PRO A 962 15.27 20.00 77.12
C PRO A 962 15.52 21.51 77.22
N GLY A 963 15.74 22.17 76.08
CA GLY A 963 16.06 23.60 76.00
C GLY A 963 17.17 23.91 74.99
N THR A 964 17.42 25.21 74.79
CA THR A 964 18.50 25.69 73.92
C THR A 964 19.78 25.91 74.73
N HIS A 965 20.85 25.22 74.35
CA HIS A 965 22.17 25.29 74.96
C HIS A 965 23.11 26.07 74.05
N VAL A 966 23.35 27.33 74.37
CA VAL A 966 24.32 28.16 73.65
C VAL A 966 25.71 27.79 74.14
N ILE A 967 26.51 27.19 73.27
CA ILE A 967 27.85 26.73 73.60
C ILE A 967 28.88 27.43 72.70
N GLY A 968 30.09 27.61 73.22
CA GLY A 968 31.23 28.01 72.39
C GLY A 968 31.62 26.91 71.41
N ASP A 969 32.75 27.09 70.74
CA ASP A 969 33.34 26.05 69.90
C ASP A 969 33.69 24.86 70.78
N LEU A 970 33.12 23.72 70.46
CA LEU A 970 33.36 22.49 71.20
C LEU A 970 34.39 21.66 70.43
N VAL A 971 35.63 21.70 70.90
CA VAL A 971 36.77 21.00 70.31
C VAL A 971 37.28 19.97 71.31
N ALA A 972 37.25 18.71 70.92
CA ALA A 972 37.82 17.65 71.75
C ALA A 972 38.58 16.60 70.91
N ASP A 973 39.72 16.19 71.45
CA ASP A 973 40.50 15.06 70.98
C ASP A 973 40.29 13.89 71.96
N GLY A 974 39.76 12.79 71.45
CA GLY A 974 39.34 11.64 72.24
C GLY A 974 40.49 10.77 72.74
N GLY A 975 41.67 10.81 72.12
CA GLY A 975 42.81 9.94 72.45
C GLY A 975 42.46 8.44 72.53
N GLY A 976 41.43 7.97 71.81
CA GLY A 976 40.89 6.60 71.87
C GLY A 976 39.74 6.38 72.86
N GLY A 977 39.23 7.41 73.53
CA GLY A 977 38.04 7.33 74.39
C GLY A 977 36.71 7.29 73.61
N ARG A 978 35.60 7.03 74.31
CA ARG A 978 34.23 7.05 73.76
C ARG A 978 33.46 8.26 74.26
N LEU A 979 32.69 8.91 73.40
CA LEU A 979 31.83 10.05 73.75
C LEU A 979 30.43 9.86 73.17
N SER A 980 29.40 9.98 74.01
CA SER A 980 27.99 9.97 73.60
C SER A 980 27.29 11.23 74.06
N LEU A 981 26.74 12.00 73.12
CA LEU A 981 25.96 13.21 73.35
C LEU A 981 24.50 12.93 72.95
N HIS A 982 23.56 13.05 73.89
CA HIS A 982 22.15 12.75 73.64
C HIS A 982 21.22 13.83 74.19
N GLY A 983 20.07 14.03 73.56
CA GLY A 983 18.99 14.86 74.12
C GLY A 983 18.06 14.05 75.03
N CYS A 984 17.80 14.53 76.25
CA CYS A 984 16.84 13.93 77.19
C CYS A 984 15.39 14.33 76.83
N GLY A 985 14.99 14.16 75.56
CA GLY A 985 13.64 14.48 75.04
C GLY A 985 13.65 15.26 73.71
N HIS A 986 12.48 15.39 73.06
CA HIS A 986 12.30 15.92 71.68
C HIS A 986 12.61 17.43 71.48
N ALA A 987 13.33 18.09 72.40
CA ALA A 987 13.52 19.55 72.36
C ALA A 987 14.90 20.05 72.85
N SER A 988 15.95 19.22 72.81
CA SER A 988 17.32 19.67 73.14
C SER A 988 18.01 20.25 71.90
N VAL A 989 18.27 21.56 71.93
CA VAL A 989 18.90 22.30 70.81
C VAL A 989 20.30 22.77 71.24
N LEU A 990 21.36 22.26 70.61
CA LEU A 990 22.71 22.80 70.74
C LEU A 990 22.91 23.95 69.75
N ARG A 991 23.37 25.10 70.23
CA ARG A 991 23.76 26.27 69.42
C ARG A 991 25.26 26.57 69.59
N PRO A 992 26.15 25.89 68.85
CA PRO A 992 27.57 26.20 68.85
C PRO A 992 27.89 27.47 68.06
N LYS A 993 28.69 28.38 68.63
CA LYS A 993 29.07 29.65 67.98
C LYS A 993 30.01 29.47 66.77
N GLY A 994 30.94 28.53 66.79
CA GLY A 994 31.89 28.26 65.69
C GLY A 994 32.02 26.78 65.32
N GLY A 995 31.07 25.93 65.74
CA GLY A 995 30.91 24.55 65.31
C GLY A 995 31.33 23.49 66.34
N LEU A 996 31.21 22.22 65.93
CA LEU A 996 31.59 21.05 66.73
C LEU A 996 32.75 20.35 66.02
N ASN A 997 33.89 20.16 66.69
CA ASN A 997 35.06 19.50 66.11
C ASN A 997 35.56 18.38 67.02
N PHE A 998 35.33 17.14 66.61
CA PHE A 998 35.67 15.95 67.39
C PHE A 998 36.60 15.04 66.60
N ALA A 999 37.75 14.72 67.20
CA ALA A 999 38.74 13.87 66.57
C ALA A 999 39.32 12.76 67.46
N ASN A 1000 39.80 11.69 66.85
CA ASN A 1000 40.53 10.58 67.50
C ASN A 1000 39.75 9.85 68.62
N PHE A 1001 38.43 9.68 68.50
CA PHE A 1001 37.62 8.86 69.41
C PHE A 1001 37.52 7.41 68.93
N ALA A 1002 37.49 6.43 69.86
CA ALA A 1002 37.18 5.03 69.54
C ALA A 1002 35.68 4.84 69.22
N ALA A 1003 34.81 5.65 69.82
CA ALA A 1003 33.41 5.75 69.40
C ALA A 1003 32.83 7.13 69.73
N LEU A 1004 32.22 7.77 68.75
CA LEU A 1004 31.52 9.05 68.90
C LEU A 1004 30.06 8.88 68.51
N GLU A 1005 29.14 9.18 69.44
CA GLU A 1005 27.70 9.10 69.22
C GLU A 1005 27.02 10.45 69.46
N LEU A 1006 26.17 10.87 68.52
CA LEU A 1006 25.20 11.94 68.71
C LEU A 1006 23.79 11.38 68.46
N ARG A 1007 22.87 11.63 69.40
CA ARG A 1007 21.52 11.07 69.33
C ARG A 1007 20.43 12.04 69.79
N ASP A 1008 19.27 12.03 69.14
CA ASP A 1008 18.04 12.70 69.59
C ASP A 1008 18.23 14.19 69.94
N LEU A 1009 18.92 14.94 69.08
CA LEU A 1009 19.25 16.36 69.32
C LEU A 1009 19.22 17.20 68.04
N VAL A 1010 19.00 18.50 68.21
CA VAL A 1010 19.08 19.50 67.14
C VAL A 1010 20.38 20.29 67.29
N VAL A 1011 21.20 20.36 66.25
CA VAL A 1011 22.40 21.21 66.20
C VAL A 1011 22.13 22.37 65.25
N GLN A 1012 22.03 23.58 65.78
CA GLN A 1012 21.80 24.80 65.01
C GLN A 1012 23.09 25.65 65.00
N ILE A 1013 23.76 25.69 63.85
CA ILE A 1013 25.08 26.31 63.71
C ILE A 1013 24.93 27.80 63.33
N GLU A 1014 25.42 28.71 64.17
CA GLU A 1014 25.29 30.16 63.94
C GLU A 1014 26.50 30.79 63.21
N GLY A 1015 27.68 30.16 63.22
CA GLY A 1015 28.92 30.68 62.61
C GLY A 1015 29.39 29.96 61.32
N GLU A 1016 30.60 30.30 60.85
CA GLU A 1016 31.20 29.72 59.64
C GLU A 1016 31.63 28.24 59.77
N GLY A 1017 31.63 27.70 60.99
CA GLY A 1017 32.01 26.32 61.28
C GLY A 1017 30.94 25.29 60.90
N GLY A 1018 31.28 24.00 61.04
CA GLY A 1018 30.38 22.86 60.78
C GLY A 1018 30.44 21.82 61.89
N VAL A 1019 29.71 20.72 61.75
CA VAL A 1019 29.97 19.50 62.53
C VAL A 1019 31.08 18.73 61.81
N VAL A 1020 32.28 18.71 62.38
CA VAL A 1020 33.46 18.05 61.83
C VAL A 1020 33.85 16.88 62.72
N LEU A 1021 33.75 15.68 62.18
CA LEU A 1021 34.05 14.42 62.86
C LEU A 1021 35.21 13.76 62.12
N GLN A 1022 36.43 13.79 62.67
CA GLN A 1022 37.63 13.38 61.94
C GLN A 1022 38.46 12.33 62.68
N LYS A 1023 38.95 11.28 62.01
CA LYS A 1023 39.82 10.25 62.60
C LYS A 1023 39.17 9.48 63.78
N ASN A 1024 37.86 9.28 63.75
CA ASN A 1024 37.15 8.52 64.78
C ASN A 1024 36.96 7.07 64.31
N GLU A 1025 37.29 6.07 65.12
CA GLU A 1025 37.11 4.66 64.74
C GLU A 1025 35.63 4.35 64.46
N GLU A 1026 34.71 4.83 65.30
CA GLU A 1026 33.26 4.66 65.09
C GLU A 1026 32.51 5.99 65.26
N VAL A 1027 31.62 6.32 64.31
CA VAL A 1027 30.73 7.48 64.33
C VAL A 1027 29.29 7.02 64.22
N ARG A 1028 28.44 7.39 65.19
CA ARG A 1028 27.00 7.07 65.19
C ARG A 1028 26.17 8.35 65.30
N LEU A 1029 25.31 8.61 64.32
CA LEU A 1029 24.32 9.69 64.34
C LEU A 1029 22.92 9.05 64.26
N ALA A 1030 22.05 9.33 65.23
CA ALA A 1030 20.68 8.79 65.22
C ALA A 1030 19.67 9.86 65.61
N SER A 1031 18.68 10.12 64.76
CA SER A 1031 17.66 11.16 64.99
C SER A 1031 18.26 12.56 65.26
N VAL A 1032 19.36 12.89 64.58
CA VAL A 1032 20.03 14.20 64.72
C VAL A 1032 19.58 15.14 63.61
N GLN A 1033 19.15 16.34 63.98
CA GLN A 1033 18.79 17.39 63.03
C GLN A 1033 19.88 18.47 63.03
N ILE A 1034 20.58 18.63 61.91
CA ILE A 1034 21.60 19.65 61.72
C ILE A 1034 21.01 20.76 60.85
N GLU A 1035 20.91 21.96 61.42
CA GLU A 1035 20.40 23.14 60.74
C GLU A 1035 21.50 24.19 60.62
N ARG A 1036 21.70 24.70 59.40
CA ARG A 1036 22.52 25.89 59.17
C ARG A 1036 21.67 26.99 58.50
N PRO A 1037 21.11 27.93 59.27
CA PRO A 1037 20.16 28.93 58.77
C PRO A 1037 20.79 30.16 58.07
N GLY A 1038 21.89 30.05 57.33
CA GLY A 1038 22.60 31.20 56.73
C GLY A 1038 22.98 31.05 55.26
N GLU A 1039 22.83 32.13 54.47
CA GLU A 1039 23.28 32.22 53.07
C GLU A 1039 24.78 32.59 53.01
N LYS A 1040 25.60 31.77 52.33
CA LYS A 1040 27.03 31.98 51.96
C LYS A 1040 28.12 31.53 52.95
N VAL A 1041 28.26 30.22 53.15
CA VAL A 1041 29.47 29.62 53.80
C VAL A 1041 30.09 28.53 52.91
N LYS A 1042 31.42 28.47 52.76
CA LYS A 1042 32.10 27.44 51.93
C LYS A 1042 32.22 26.07 52.60
N ALA A 1043 32.21 26.00 53.92
CA ALA A 1043 32.37 24.77 54.69
C ALA A 1043 31.09 23.90 54.67
N PRO A 1044 31.20 22.56 54.73
CA PRO A 1044 30.03 21.69 54.78
C PRO A 1044 29.29 21.76 56.12
N ALA A 1045 27.98 21.48 56.15
CA ALA A 1045 27.19 21.44 57.39
C ALA A 1045 27.61 20.26 58.28
N LEU A 1046 27.87 19.11 57.67
CA LEU A 1046 28.46 17.93 58.30
C LEU A 1046 29.65 17.43 57.47
N ARG A 1047 30.80 17.20 58.11
CA ARG A 1047 31.96 16.53 57.52
C ARG A 1047 32.38 15.36 58.40
N ILE A 1048 32.37 14.16 57.83
CA ILE A 1048 32.89 12.95 58.46
C ILE A 1048 34.12 12.52 57.65
N ALA A 1049 35.29 12.50 58.28
CA ALA A 1049 36.55 12.24 57.61
C ALA A 1049 37.39 11.18 58.33
N ALA A 1050 38.05 10.28 57.60
CA ALA A 1050 39.00 9.31 58.17
C ALA A 1050 38.41 8.41 59.27
N ALA A 1051 37.16 7.97 59.14
CA ALA A 1051 36.52 7.10 60.13
C ALA A 1051 36.47 5.63 59.68
N ASP A 1052 36.57 4.68 60.61
CA ASP A 1052 36.53 3.25 60.26
C ASP A 1052 35.09 2.73 60.15
N ARG A 1053 34.16 3.19 61.00
CA ARG A 1053 32.74 2.85 60.92
C ARG A 1053 31.85 4.07 61.06
N VAL A 1054 30.85 4.19 60.20
CA VAL A 1054 29.87 5.28 60.21
C VAL A 1054 28.47 4.68 60.18
N SER A 1055 27.60 5.08 61.12
CA SER A 1055 26.18 4.75 61.13
C SER A 1055 25.35 6.01 61.27
N MET A 1056 24.45 6.28 60.33
CA MET A 1056 23.53 7.41 60.35
C MET A 1056 22.09 6.93 60.13
N THR A 1057 21.19 7.18 61.09
CA THR A 1057 19.78 6.76 60.96
C THR A 1057 18.83 7.89 61.35
N GLY A 1058 17.79 8.15 60.55
CA GLY A 1058 16.74 9.11 60.93
C GLY A 1058 17.21 10.56 61.06
N CYS A 1059 18.38 10.93 60.53
CA CYS A 1059 18.93 12.27 60.65
C CYS A 1059 18.41 13.19 59.55
N VAL A 1060 18.33 14.50 59.84
CA VAL A 1060 17.97 15.55 58.89
C VAL A 1060 19.11 16.55 58.81
N VAL A 1061 19.68 16.78 57.62
CA VAL A 1061 20.70 17.81 57.43
C VAL A 1061 20.18 18.85 56.45
N ASN A 1062 19.94 20.05 56.95
CA ASN A 1062 19.45 21.19 56.19
C ASN A 1062 20.58 22.20 55.99
N ALA A 1063 21.10 22.28 54.76
CA ALA A 1063 22.10 23.28 54.37
C ALA A 1063 21.60 24.15 53.22
N VAL A 1064 21.70 25.47 53.38
CA VAL A 1064 21.35 26.45 52.35
C VAL A 1064 22.53 26.60 51.36
N MET A 1065 22.23 26.69 50.06
CA MET A 1065 23.21 26.88 48.97
C MET A 1065 24.08 28.15 49.19
N PRO A 1066 25.35 28.17 48.71
CA PRO A 1066 26.03 27.19 47.85
C PRO A 1066 26.84 26.14 48.62
N SER A 1067 26.61 25.98 49.92
CA SER A 1067 27.38 25.06 50.78
C SER A 1067 27.08 23.59 50.48
N LYS A 1068 28.07 22.69 50.62
CA LYS A 1068 27.82 21.25 50.67
C LYS A 1068 27.03 20.91 51.94
N ALA A 1069 25.96 20.15 51.84
CA ALA A 1069 25.20 19.66 53.00
C ALA A 1069 26.02 18.67 53.82
N VAL A 1070 26.57 17.64 53.18
CA VAL A 1070 27.34 16.59 53.87
C VAL A 1070 28.56 16.19 53.05
N VAL A 1071 29.69 15.99 53.73
CA VAL A 1071 30.92 15.47 53.12
C VAL A 1071 31.40 14.24 53.88
N PHE A 1072 31.50 13.11 53.20
CA PHE A 1072 32.20 11.92 53.67
C PHE A 1072 33.56 11.84 52.98
N GLN A 1073 34.63 11.64 53.73
CA GLN A 1073 35.98 11.61 53.18
C GLN A 1073 36.80 10.51 53.85
N ASP A 1074 37.54 9.71 53.09
CA ASP A 1074 38.49 8.71 53.63
C ASP A 1074 37.87 7.72 54.65
N ILE A 1075 36.66 7.23 54.41
CA ILE A 1075 36.01 6.26 55.32
C ILE A 1075 36.57 4.86 55.07
N VAL A 1076 37.32 4.29 56.01
CA VAL A 1076 38.17 3.13 55.72
C VAL A 1076 37.44 1.78 55.91
N GLY A 1077 36.33 1.74 56.65
CA GLY A 1077 35.54 0.51 56.93
C GLY A 1077 34.04 0.59 56.57
N ASP A 1078 33.14 0.24 57.50
CA ASP A 1078 31.70 0.08 57.24
C ASP A 1078 30.93 1.41 57.32
N CYS A 1079 30.15 1.75 56.28
CA CYS A 1079 29.33 2.96 56.24
C CYS A 1079 27.83 2.64 56.03
N ARG A 1080 26.99 2.88 57.03
CA ARG A 1080 25.54 2.63 56.98
C ARG A 1080 24.77 3.93 57.18
N VAL A 1081 24.07 4.41 56.15
CA VAL A 1081 23.27 5.65 56.19
C VAL A 1081 21.84 5.29 55.76
N VAL A 1082 20.90 5.25 56.70
CA VAL A 1082 19.53 4.71 56.51
C VAL A 1082 18.46 5.72 56.95
N GLN A 1083 17.41 5.93 56.16
CA GLN A 1083 16.26 6.77 56.52
C GLN A 1083 16.59 8.23 56.91
N ASN A 1084 17.58 8.85 56.25
CA ASN A 1084 17.96 10.24 56.49
C ASN A 1084 17.38 11.19 55.42
N ARG A 1085 17.20 12.48 55.74
CA ARG A 1085 16.82 13.53 54.80
C ARG A 1085 17.95 14.54 54.63
N PHE A 1086 18.44 14.71 53.40
CA PHE A 1086 19.46 15.70 53.06
C PHE A 1086 18.87 16.80 52.19
N VAL A 1087 18.99 18.05 52.62
CA VAL A 1087 18.61 19.23 51.84
C VAL A 1087 19.91 19.98 51.51
N GLY A 1088 20.32 19.94 50.23
CA GLY A 1088 21.61 20.43 49.71
C GLY A 1088 22.55 19.32 49.22
N VAL A 1089 23.79 19.66 48.83
CA VAL A 1089 24.72 18.75 48.12
C VAL A 1089 25.44 17.77 49.08
N VAL A 1090 25.33 16.47 48.86
CA VAL A 1090 26.12 15.43 49.54
C VAL A 1090 27.33 15.05 48.68
N SER A 1091 28.53 14.91 49.26
CA SER A 1091 29.76 14.58 48.53
C SER A 1091 30.59 13.48 49.23
N PHE A 1092 31.23 12.64 48.42
CA PHE A 1092 32.14 11.58 48.85
C PHE A 1092 33.53 11.80 48.24
N TYR A 1093 34.59 11.72 49.04
CA TYR A 1093 35.98 11.95 48.61
C TYR A 1093 36.91 10.82 49.07
N GLY A 1094 37.83 10.42 48.18
CA GLY A 1094 38.88 9.46 48.50
C GLY A 1094 40.25 10.10 48.37
N ASP A 1095 41.07 9.86 49.38
CA ASP A 1095 42.30 10.54 49.73
C ASP A 1095 42.14 11.99 50.26
N ALA A 1096 43.20 12.43 50.95
CA ALA A 1096 43.29 13.74 51.57
C ALA A 1096 43.22 14.91 50.57
N ALA A 1097 43.35 14.67 49.26
CA ALA A 1097 43.35 15.69 48.21
C ALA A 1097 41.96 16.05 47.68
N GLY A 1098 40.88 15.38 48.15
CA GLY A 1098 39.50 15.78 47.83
C GLY A 1098 39.07 15.45 46.39
N VAL A 1099 39.56 14.33 45.83
CA VAL A 1099 39.21 13.85 44.50
C VAL A 1099 38.04 12.84 44.59
N PRO A 1100 37.00 12.94 43.74
CA PRO A 1100 35.95 11.91 43.66
C PRO A 1100 36.51 10.59 43.10
N THR A 1101 36.28 9.46 43.78
CA THR A 1101 36.86 8.16 43.41
C THR A 1101 35.95 7.34 42.48
N GLU A 1102 36.56 6.67 41.49
CA GLU A 1102 35.92 6.05 40.32
C GLU A 1102 35.12 4.75 40.60
N ASP A 1103 35.36 4.08 41.73
CA ASP A 1103 34.85 2.71 41.98
C ASP A 1103 33.34 2.60 42.24
N VAL A 1104 32.68 3.70 42.60
CA VAL A 1104 31.23 3.71 42.89
C VAL A 1104 30.41 3.66 41.60
N VAL A 1105 30.92 4.21 40.50
CA VAL A 1105 30.17 4.34 39.23
C VAL A 1105 30.19 3.04 38.42
N ARG A 1106 31.30 2.28 38.42
CA ARG A 1106 31.38 1.00 37.66
C ARG A 1106 30.49 -0.10 38.23
N LYS A 1107 30.26 -0.14 39.54
CA LYS A 1107 29.40 -1.18 40.17
C LYS A 1107 27.90 -0.89 40.07
N LEU A 1108 27.49 0.30 39.64
CA LEU A 1108 26.07 0.68 39.48
C LEU A 1108 25.51 0.43 38.07
N VAL A 1109 26.36 0.29 37.05
CA VAL A 1109 25.90 0.12 35.63
C VAL A 1109 25.71 -1.35 35.23
N ALA A 1110 26.22 -2.32 36.00
CA ALA A 1110 26.13 -3.74 35.67
C ALA A 1110 24.88 -4.48 36.25
N LEU A 1111 23.91 -3.77 36.82
CA LEU A 1111 22.77 -4.37 37.52
C LEU A 1111 21.44 -3.85 36.97
N ASN A 1112 20.90 -4.56 35.98
CA ASN A 1112 19.45 -4.60 35.81
C ASN A 1112 19.01 -5.97 35.27
N LYS A 1113 18.67 -6.89 36.18
CA LYS A 1113 17.48 -7.78 36.18
C LYS A 1113 17.48 -8.68 37.43
N GLU A 1114 16.49 -8.41 38.31
CA GLU A 1114 15.92 -9.20 39.42
C GLU A 1114 16.80 -10.14 40.29
N LEU A 1115 17.20 -9.61 41.47
CA LEU A 1115 17.37 -10.21 42.82
C LEU A 1115 18.33 -11.41 43.11
N ARG A 1116 18.71 -11.49 44.40
CA ARG A 1116 19.94 -11.98 45.10
C ARG A 1116 20.27 -13.50 45.04
N PHE A 1117 21.51 -13.98 45.30
CA PHE A 1117 22.00 -14.36 46.65
C PHE A 1117 23.53 -14.62 46.81
N ASP A 1118 23.93 -14.63 48.09
CA ASP A 1118 25.23 -14.68 48.77
C ASP A 1118 25.82 -16.09 48.92
N ALA A 1119 27.15 -16.21 48.95
CA ALA A 1119 27.84 -17.39 49.47
C ALA A 1119 29.29 -17.08 49.90
N ALA A 1120 29.49 -16.16 50.87
CA ALA A 1120 30.45 -16.36 51.97
C ALA A 1120 30.43 -15.25 53.03
N VAL A 1121 30.22 -13.97 52.68
CA VAL A 1121 29.90 -12.81 53.54
C VAL A 1121 29.52 -11.67 52.57
N GLY A 1122 28.38 -10.97 52.56
CA GLY A 1122 27.29 -10.85 53.53
C GLY A 1122 26.35 -9.65 53.21
N GLN A 1123 25.91 -9.48 51.95
CA GLN A 1123 24.82 -8.61 51.44
C GLN A 1123 24.97 -7.08 51.19
N LEU A 1124 24.47 -6.65 50.01
CA LEU A 1124 24.06 -5.27 49.65
C LEU A 1124 22.62 -5.30 49.10
N THR A 1125 21.65 -4.63 49.76
CA THR A 1125 20.23 -4.53 49.32
C THR A 1125 19.94 -3.10 48.94
N PHE A 1126 19.35 -2.87 47.76
CA PHE A 1126 18.66 -1.61 47.47
C PHE A 1126 17.19 -1.92 47.24
N SER A 1127 16.33 -1.37 48.10
CA SER A 1127 14.92 -1.17 47.81
C SER A 1127 14.62 0.32 47.84
N ASP A 1128 13.96 0.78 46.78
CA ASP A 1128 13.22 2.04 46.64
C ASP A 1128 13.98 3.36 46.86
N ASN A 1129 14.90 3.73 45.96
CA ASN A 1129 15.39 5.12 45.86
C ASN A 1129 15.52 5.59 44.39
N THR A 1130 14.97 6.77 44.10
CA THR A 1130 15.26 7.60 42.92
C THR A 1130 16.48 8.47 43.21
N VAL A 1131 17.53 8.36 42.39
CA VAL A 1131 18.72 9.24 42.48
C VAL A 1131 18.55 10.39 41.50
N ALA A 1132 18.53 11.63 41.99
CA ALA A 1132 18.24 12.81 41.16
C ALA A 1132 19.48 13.55 40.60
N LEU A 1133 20.70 13.37 41.12
CA LEU A 1133 21.88 14.06 40.57
C LEU A 1133 23.22 13.41 41.03
N LEU A 1134 24.16 13.21 40.10
CA LEU A 1134 25.57 12.87 40.40
C LEU A 1134 26.49 13.80 39.57
N ALA A 1135 27.16 14.74 40.23
CA ALA A 1135 28.06 15.67 39.56
C ALA A 1135 29.49 15.11 39.50
N ILE A 1136 30.02 14.88 38.28
CA ILE A 1136 31.42 14.50 38.05
C ILE A 1136 32.13 15.71 37.43
N GLY A 1137 33.13 16.26 38.11
CA GLY A 1137 33.89 17.42 37.64
C GLY A 1137 34.79 17.09 36.43
N SER A 1138 35.00 18.07 35.54
CA SER A 1138 35.72 17.89 34.27
C SER A 1138 37.17 17.40 34.40
N ALA A 1139 37.84 17.65 35.53
CA ALA A 1139 39.18 17.13 35.79
C ALA A 1139 39.21 15.62 36.10
N ALA A 1140 38.09 15.06 36.59
CA ALA A 1140 37.95 13.62 36.83
C ALA A 1140 37.71 12.87 35.52
N THR A 1141 36.98 13.46 34.56
CA THR A 1141 36.73 12.88 33.23
C THR A 1141 38.02 12.67 32.42
N ASP A 1142 38.99 13.57 32.53
CA ASP A 1142 40.29 13.44 31.83
C ASP A 1142 41.24 12.43 32.48
N ARG A 1143 41.11 12.17 33.80
CA ARG A 1143 41.91 11.15 34.51
C ARG A 1143 41.28 9.75 34.51
N LEU A 1144 39.97 9.66 34.30
CA LEU A 1144 39.19 8.43 34.05
C LEU A 1144 39.74 7.58 32.89
N LEU A 1145 40.53 8.19 32.00
CA LEU A 1145 41.17 7.50 30.87
C LEU A 1145 42.56 6.92 31.20
N LYS A 1146 43.13 7.14 32.40
CA LYS A 1146 44.59 6.95 32.58
C LYS A 1146 45.15 6.22 33.81
N ASN A 1147 44.48 5.85 34.90
CA ASN A 1147 45.12 4.97 35.91
C ASN A 1147 44.17 4.35 36.95
N SER A 1148 44.47 3.09 37.31
CA SER A 1148 43.83 2.28 38.35
C SER A 1148 44.62 2.31 39.66
N ALA A 1149 44.03 2.71 40.81
CA ALA A 1149 44.25 2.12 42.15
C ALA A 1149 43.62 2.93 43.31
N THR A 1150 43.16 2.19 44.32
CA THR A 1150 42.77 2.51 45.72
C THR A 1150 41.34 2.99 46.02
N GLY A 1151 40.67 2.23 46.89
CA GLY A 1151 39.22 2.20 47.13
C GLY A 1151 38.76 2.96 48.37
N LEU A 1152 37.46 3.31 48.35
CA LEU A 1152 36.82 4.25 49.27
C LEU A 1152 36.03 3.62 50.43
N PHE A 1153 35.68 2.33 50.41
CA PHE A 1153 34.88 1.67 51.48
C PHE A 1153 35.17 0.16 51.57
N ALA A 1154 35.06 -0.41 52.77
CA ALA A 1154 34.98 -1.86 52.95
C ALA A 1154 33.55 -2.40 52.76
N SER A 1155 32.53 -1.69 53.27
CA SER A 1155 31.10 -1.94 52.99
C SER A 1155 30.28 -0.65 53.09
N ALA A 1156 29.23 -0.49 52.26
CA ALA A 1156 28.34 0.68 52.29
C ALA A 1156 26.87 0.29 52.12
N VAL A 1157 25.99 0.78 53.01
CA VAL A 1157 24.53 0.55 52.99
C VAL A 1157 23.79 1.89 53.01
N LEU A 1158 23.17 2.25 51.89
CA LEU A 1158 22.33 3.45 51.75
C LEU A 1158 20.87 3.02 51.50
N HIS A 1159 19.98 3.20 52.48
CA HIS A 1159 18.61 2.68 52.39
C HIS A 1159 17.57 3.70 52.85
N GLY A 1160 16.53 3.99 52.04
CA GLY A 1160 15.43 4.88 52.40
C GLY A 1160 15.78 6.35 52.68
N ASN A 1161 16.87 6.90 52.13
CA ASN A 1161 17.26 8.30 52.32
C ASN A 1161 16.56 9.21 51.28
N THR A 1162 16.12 10.41 51.69
CA THR A 1162 15.50 11.41 50.81
C THR A 1162 16.46 12.56 50.52
N PHE A 1163 16.62 12.93 49.25
CA PHE A 1163 17.43 14.07 48.81
C PHE A 1163 16.52 15.15 48.21
N VAL A 1164 16.63 16.40 48.69
CA VAL A 1164 15.80 17.52 48.22
C VAL A 1164 16.71 18.65 47.75
N GLU A 1165 16.58 19.03 46.48
CA GLU A 1165 17.19 20.24 45.91
C GLU A 1165 16.21 21.41 45.99
N GLN A 1166 16.70 22.62 46.30
CA GLN A 1166 15.93 23.86 46.16
C GLN A 1166 16.42 24.61 44.91
N ASN A 1167 15.48 24.98 44.03
CA ASN A 1167 15.65 25.76 42.80
C ASN A 1167 16.87 26.73 42.78
N ASN A 1168 17.69 26.70 41.73
CA ASN A 1168 17.78 27.83 40.78
C ASN A 1168 18.77 27.65 39.60
N VAL A 1169 18.31 28.12 38.43
CA VAL A 1169 18.94 29.04 37.45
C VAL A 1169 20.49 29.01 37.37
N PHE A 1170 20.98 28.45 36.26
CA PHE A 1170 22.32 28.54 35.65
C PHE A 1170 23.55 28.32 36.56
N ALA A 1171 24.10 27.10 36.55
CA ALA A 1171 25.51 26.83 36.23
C ALA A 1171 25.80 25.31 36.16
N ALA A 1172 26.44 24.88 35.06
CA ALA A 1172 27.15 23.61 34.83
C ALA A 1172 26.35 22.38 34.34
N ASN A 1173 26.63 22.02 33.08
CA ASN A 1173 26.61 20.69 32.43
C ASN A 1173 25.65 19.62 33.00
N LEU A 1174 24.42 19.57 32.48
CA LEU A 1174 23.47 18.48 32.72
C LEU A 1174 23.68 17.32 31.72
N ILE A 1175 23.70 16.08 32.23
CA ILE A 1175 23.45 14.86 31.45
C ILE A 1175 21.98 14.48 31.71
N GLY A 1176 21.13 14.54 30.69
CA GLY A 1176 19.75 14.04 30.73
C GLY A 1176 19.62 12.75 29.93
N PHE A 1177 18.94 11.75 30.48
CA PHE A 1177 18.70 10.45 29.83
C PHE A 1177 17.33 10.41 29.15
N VAL A 1178 17.29 10.08 27.86
CA VAL A 1178 16.07 9.66 27.12
C VAL A 1178 16.47 8.49 26.22
N ALA A 1179 15.66 7.42 26.21
CA ALA A 1179 15.79 6.16 25.45
C ALA A 1179 17.01 6.01 24.50
N ASN A 1180 17.91 5.08 24.86
CA ASN A 1180 19.00 4.49 24.06
C ASN A 1180 19.98 5.42 23.32
N SER A 1181 20.07 6.73 23.62
CA SER A 1181 21.14 7.62 23.13
C SER A 1181 21.57 8.63 24.20
N PHE A 1182 22.84 9.06 24.20
CA PHE A 1182 23.26 10.26 24.94
C PHE A 1182 23.97 11.26 24.01
N ILE A 1183 23.78 12.56 24.27
CA ILE A 1183 24.45 13.67 23.59
C ILE A 1183 25.32 14.39 24.62
N ALA A 1184 26.59 14.61 24.28
CA ALA A 1184 27.49 15.47 25.05
C ALA A 1184 27.80 16.73 24.24
N VAL A 1185 27.56 17.91 24.84
CA VAL A 1185 27.96 19.21 24.28
C VAL A 1185 29.07 19.77 25.17
N PRO A 1186 30.33 19.87 24.69
CA PRO A 1186 31.41 20.52 25.41
C PRO A 1186 31.25 22.04 25.40
N LYS A 1187 32.00 22.70 26.28
CA LYS A 1187 31.99 24.16 26.52
C LYS A 1187 32.35 25.03 25.30
N ASP A 1188 32.78 24.42 24.19
CA ASP A 1188 33.14 25.08 22.93
C ASP A 1188 32.01 25.08 21.87
N GLY A 1189 30.87 24.43 22.15
CA GLY A 1189 29.71 24.40 21.26
C GLY A 1189 29.76 23.34 20.15
N SER A 1190 30.71 22.39 20.17
CA SER A 1190 30.78 21.31 19.17
C SER A 1190 30.02 20.04 19.60
N THR A 1191 28.95 19.65 18.90
CA THR A 1191 28.18 18.43 19.18
C THR A 1191 29.00 17.18 18.86
N ARG A 1192 29.23 16.27 19.83
CA ARG A 1192 29.77 14.92 19.54
C ARG A 1192 28.71 13.85 19.80
N TYR A 1193 28.55 12.93 18.85
CA TYR A 1193 27.69 11.76 18.96
C TYR A 1193 28.53 10.55 19.44
N GLY A 1194 28.04 9.84 20.46
CA GLY A 1194 28.58 8.54 20.88
C GLY A 1194 27.49 7.48 20.84
N VAL A 1195 27.77 6.33 20.22
CA VAL A 1195 26.90 5.14 20.22
C VAL A 1195 27.49 4.13 21.21
N VAL A 1196 26.67 3.59 22.12
CA VAL A 1196 27.03 2.41 22.91
C VAL A 1196 26.35 1.20 22.29
N ILE A 1197 27.15 0.23 21.85
CA ILE A 1197 26.69 -1.11 21.46
C ILE A 1197 26.58 -1.93 22.75
N SER A 1198 25.36 -2.32 23.16
CA SER A 1198 25.17 -3.32 24.22
C SER A 1198 25.32 -4.72 23.62
N ASN A 1199 26.21 -5.54 24.19
CA ASN A 1199 26.42 -6.92 23.76
C ASN A 1199 25.68 -7.90 24.69
N THR A 1200 24.60 -8.49 24.19
CA THR A 1200 24.17 -9.85 24.56
C THR A 1200 23.95 -10.65 23.28
N ALA A 1201 25.03 -11.16 22.70
CA ALA A 1201 25.06 -12.50 22.14
C ALA A 1201 26.50 -13.04 22.12
N THR A 1202 26.66 -14.25 22.64
CA THR A 1202 27.84 -15.10 22.54
C THR A 1202 28.33 -15.21 21.08
N ALA A 1203 29.56 -14.77 20.81
CA ALA A 1203 30.71 -15.58 20.39
C ALA A 1203 31.73 -14.77 19.57
N THR A 1204 32.90 -14.58 20.20
CA THR A 1204 34.25 -14.36 19.64
C THR A 1204 34.54 -13.14 18.76
N GLY A 1205 35.49 -12.31 19.25
CA GLY A 1205 36.59 -11.83 18.40
C GLY A 1205 36.80 -10.32 18.26
N ASN A 1206 37.24 -9.69 19.35
CA ASN A 1206 38.03 -8.45 19.50
C ASN A 1206 37.79 -7.21 18.61
N LEU A 1207 37.29 -6.21 19.33
CA LEU A 1207 37.56 -4.77 19.27
C LEU A 1207 39.07 -4.43 19.26
N ALA A 1208 39.50 -3.45 18.45
CA ALA A 1208 40.19 -2.23 18.91
C ALA A 1208 40.71 -1.33 17.77
N VAL A 1209 40.72 -0.04 18.10
CA VAL A 1209 40.94 1.17 17.31
C VAL A 1209 42.34 1.73 17.58
N ARG A 1210 43.07 2.30 16.59
CA ARG A 1210 43.54 3.73 16.55
C ARG A 1210 44.48 4.02 15.38
N PHE A 1211 44.42 5.27 14.90
CA PHE A 1211 44.99 5.78 13.64
C PHE A 1211 46.33 6.50 13.80
N ARG A 1212 47.19 6.44 12.76
CA ARG A 1212 47.78 7.62 12.10
C ARG A 1212 48.52 7.24 10.81
N ASP A 1213 48.35 8.14 9.85
CA ASP A 1213 49.11 8.41 8.63
C ASP A 1213 49.14 7.34 7.52
N ASP A 1214 48.65 7.80 6.36
CA ASP A 1214 48.72 7.23 5.01
C ASP A 1214 47.84 6.01 4.64
N ALA A 1215 46.60 6.37 4.29
CA ALA A 1215 45.73 5.81 3.25
C ALA A 1215 45.09 4.40 3.39
N VAL A 1216 43.74 4.46 3.38
CA VAL A 1216 42.72 3.54 2.78
C VAL A 1216 42.62 2.12 3.33
N LEU A 1217 41.43 1.73 3.84
CA LEU A 1217 40.80 0.50 3.33
C LEU A 1217 39.28 0.35 3.54
N HIS A 1218 38.63 0.04 2.41
CA HIS A 1218 37.58 -0.95 2.11
C HIS A 1218 36.50 -1.30 3.15
N PHE A 1219 35.27 -1.21 2.68
CA PHE A 1219 34.07 -1.73 3.31
C PHE A 1219 33.75 -3.11 2.72
N VAL A 1220 33.56 -4.10 3.58
CA VAL A 1220 32.84 -5.33 3.25
C VAL A 1220 31.78 -5.55 4.31
N THR A 1221 30.53 -5.28 3.93
CA THR A 1221 29.30 -5.57 4.67
C THR A 1221 28.42 -6.44 3.79
N PRO A 1222 27.72 -7.45 4.32
CA PRO A 1222 26.76 -8.22 3.55
C PRO A 1222 25.40 -7.50 3.34
N ASP A 1223 25.24 -6.25 3.82
CA ASP A 1223 24.01 -5.46 3.71
C ASP A 1223 24.22 -4.11 2.96
N PRO A 1224 23.58 -3.88 1.79
CA PRO A 1224 23.64 -2.63 1.02
C PRO A 1224 23.00 -1.40 1.69
N ASN A 1225 22.10 -1.57 2.67
CA ASN A 1225 21.35 -0.45 3.28
C ASN A 1225 22.15 0.38 4.30
N LEU A 1226 23.36 -0.07 4.66
CA LEU A 1226 24.23 0.64 5.61
C LEU A 1226 25.25 1.56 4.96
N PHE A 1227 25.55 1.43 3.66
CA PHE A 1227 26.50 2.33 2.98
C PHE A 1227 25.89 3.70 2.66
N ALA A 1228 24.60 3.75 2.31
CA ALA A 1228 23.92 5.00 1.98
C ALA A 1228 23.67 5.93 3.19
N ARG A 1229 23.68 5.40 4.42
CA ARG A 1229 23.52 6.21 5.65
C ARG A 1229 24.81 6.86 6.14
N ALA A 1230 25.98 6.46 5.62
CA ALA A 1230 27.27 7.06 5.98
C ALA A 1230 27.69 8.24 5.06
N ALA A 1231 27.06 8.41 3.90
CA ALA A 1231 27.42 9.48 2.95
C ALA A 1231 26.88 10.88 3.32
N ASN A 1232 25.93 11.01 4.26
CA ASN A 1232 25.23 12.27 4.52
C ASN A 1232 25.64 13.02 5.82
N ARG A 1233 26.85 12.79 6.36
CA ARG A 1233 27.41 13.65 7.41
C ARG A 1233 28.88 14.07 7.19
N VAL A 1234 29.27 14.28 5.94
CA VAL A 1234 30.42 15.12 5.59
C VAL A 1234 29.90 16.37 4.88
N PHE A 1235 29.80 17.48 5.60
CA PHE A 1235 29.71 18.80 4.97
C PHE A 1235 31.13 19.38 4.86
N ILE A 1236 31.64 19.45 3.63
CA ILE A 1236 32.66 20.43 3.24
C ILE A 1236 31.90 21.73 2.99
N GLN A 1237 32.22 22.78 3.74
CA GLN A 1237 31.63 24.10 3.57
C GLN A 1237 32.32 24.82 2.40
N PRO A 1238 31.61 25.42 1.43
CA PRO A 1238 32.23 26.27 0.42
C PRO A 1238 32.52 27.65 1.03
N PHE A 1239 33.79 28.02 1.13
CA PHE A 1239 34.21 29.40 1.35
C PHE A 1239 34.17 30.16 0.00
N LYS A 1240 33.56 31.35 -0.03
CA LYS A 1240 33.67 32.28 -1.16
C LYS A 1240 34.59 33.45 -0.78
N SER A 1241 35.67 33.57 -1.56
CA SER A 1241 36.63 34.68 -1.77
C SER A 1241 37.36 35.30 -0.58
N VAL A 1242 38.70 35.28 -0.60
CA VAL A 1242 39.58 36.42 -0.94
C VAL A 1242 40.89 35.87 -1.54
N ALA A 1243 41.45 36.64 -2.48
CA ALA A 1243 42.71 36.52 -3.20
C ALA A 1243 43.91 36.03 -2.37
N ASP A 1244 44.79 35.23 -2.97
CA ASP A 1244 46.02 35.71 -3.65
C ASP A 1244 46.82 34.53 -4.22
N THR A 1245 47.28 34.73 -5.48
CA THR A 1245 48.24 33.95 -6.29
C THR A 1245 47.98 32.49 -6.60
#